data_AF-A0A836JS41-F1
#
_entry.id   AF-A0A836JS41-F1
#
_cell.length_a   1.000
_cell.length_b   1.000
_cell.length_c   1.000
_cell.angle_alpha   90.00
_cell.angle_beta   90.00
_cell.angle_gamma   90.00
#
_symmetry.space_group_name_H-M   'P 1'
#
loop_
_entity.id
_entity.type
_entity.pdbx_description
1 polymer ?
#
loop_
_entity_poly.entity_id
_entity_poly.type
_entity_poly.pdbx_seq_one_letter_code
_entity_poly.pdbx_strand_id
1 'polypeptide(L)'
;MDFIKALCLVTLTIIIYDLKNEMYDLKNKKNEIRSAVEQIDRLPTYIVPTNYNIKLIPYFENYTLYTLEGETSIRIRIYQKTQYIYLHQYFLVIFDTPTLINEDNGNSYKLLWEQHIMYNSTTHILTFYLAEDLSPGFYILNMKFYGMPVHPKENILNSFINGTDVIWLNTGHFQPIRGRRLFPCWDEPAFKTTFKISILHHENYTALSNTPIQKLEFADNNMVWTHFRTTPLMSTYHVAVVLTNFLSDSINANAFEHQAIWCTTDSAQYTKFAENIFEIVTSHLGTRWNKKIAKLDHVVLPESENMWDWHFRDGMSLWGLIFYRERKIIYNEAIDPPSRKIEITRLVVHEIAHYLSNNLIRLSWWSYLWITDGIAGLLAANAINEIFPDSRISDLFVVQMQHDSLNLDTHSLMKPLQQKINDIADIDLLFTSVSYIKGKYPVVNVIQDSRNDHVIISHKGNSWWIPITYTTQTDLHFNDTKPYYWLTPYTEKIIIPNIKQFDWIILNLQQTGYYRVNYDLTMWQRIISYLNSDNYKNIHILNRAQILDDAFYFAIEEKSLNLSTFWNLSHYLSRETDYVAWYPMIKIEIFKIQIAKWACVLGDSDCRIIATSRLEWHFTNPEKHKYIYCLVYTSVLIMHNTSKKTMDRMEQQIEFMHETILKITKSLERTNNKMIIFRYIAYFKLWNLLYFMVKNLRRTSSYFSMFLFVTYYFLRECILLRITFIILSYFMKNEKNEFHSAVEQINRLPTYTVPTNYNIKLIPYFKKNSTAYTLRGETSTRIHIHKKTRNICFHQYFLFIFNISTLINEDNGIYLFLWPQYTHYNPVTHILTFYLTQDLLPGFYILNIKFYGMSILPKENDLKISYINRTPDVMWLNAVYFQPIRGRRLFPCWDEPAFKATFNISILHHENYTALSNMPIQKLEFTDNNMVWTHFRTTPLMSTYHVAVVLTNFHSHRINANTSEHQAIWCRIYSAQYTKFAENIFEIVTSHLGIRWNKKIAKLDHVVLPESENMWNWYLRDGMSQWGLIFYRETRVLYNEAIDPPSRKIEIMRLVTHEVVHHWLNNLVRLSWWSYLWIIDGIAGLLAANAINEVAFLFTCIFGIGELI
;
A
#
# COMPACT_ATOMS: atom_id res chain seq x y z
N MET A 1 29.53 -0.51 -31.59
CA MET A 1 28.91 -0.28 -30.26
C MET A 1 28.01 0.95 -30.25
N ASP A 2 28.36 2.04 -30.95
CA ASP A 2 27.53 3.25 -31.00
C ASP A 2 26.23 3.08 -31.79
N PHE A 3 26.19 2.18 -32.78
CA PHE A 3 24.97 1.79 -33.47
C PHE A 3 23.96 1.08 -32.53
N ILE A 4 24.44 0.24 -31.60
CA ILE A 4 23.62 -0.44 -30.59
C ILE A 4 23.11 0.57 -29.55
N LYS A 5 23.93 1.58 -29.18
CA LYS A 5 23.49 2.67 -28.29
C LYS A 5 22.41 3.53 -28.94
N ALA A 6 22.52 3.84 -30.23
CA ALA A 6 21.50 4.58 -30.98
C ALA A 6 20.20 3.78 -31.11
N LEU A 7 20.28 2.48 -31.40
CA LEU A 7 19.13 1.59 -31.49
C LEU A 7 18.42 1.44 -30.13
N CYS A 8 19.19 1.35 -29.04
CA CYS A 8 18.65 1.34 -27.67
C CYS A 8 17.99 2.68 -27.30
N LEU A 9 18.52 3.82 -27.75
CA LEU A 9 17.94 5.13 -27.46
C LEU A 9 16.60 5.34 -28.19
N VAL A 10 16.53 4.90 -29.45
CA VAL A 10 15.32 4.96 -30.29
C VAL A 10 14.24 4.02 -29.78
N THR A 11 14.60 2.80 -29.39
CA THR A 11 13.67 1.86 -28.77
C THR A 11 13.18 2.33 -27.40
N LEU A 12 14.04 2.96 -26.57
CA LEU A 12 13.62 3.55 -25.30
C LEU A 12 12.67 4.74 -25.49
N THR A 13 12.88 5.57 -26.51
CA THR A 13 11.99 6.72 -26.81
C THR A 13 10.63 6.27 -27.34
N ILE A 14 10.59 5.21 -28.16
CA ILE A 14 9.34 4.61 -28.63
C ILE A 14 8.57 3.96 -27.47
N ILE A 15 9.26 3.20 -26.60
CA ILE A 15 8.65 2.59 -25.41
C ILE A 15 8.11 3.65 -24.44
N ILE A 16 8.81 4.77 -24.24
CA ILE A 16 8.34 5.87 -23.39
C ILE A 16 7.14 6.61 -24.02
N TYR A 17 7.11 6.75 -25.34
CA TYR A 17 6.00 7.36 -26.06
C TYR A 17 4.74 6.49 -26.03
N ASP A 18 4.89 5.18 -26.22
CA ASP A 18 3.79 4.21 -26.15
C ASP A 18 3.24 4.04 -24.73
N LEU A 19 4.12 3.99 -23.72
CA LEU A 19 3.70 3.99 -22.30
C LEU A 19 2.93 5.26 -21.91
N LYS A 20 3.27 6.41 -22.51
CA LYS A 20 2.57 7.68 -22.23
C LYS A 20 1.18 7.73 -22.87
N ASN A 21 1.02 7.15 -24.07
CA ASN A 21 -0.26 7.06 -24.75
C ASN A 21 -1.18 5.99 -24.14
N GLU A 22 -0.65 4.82 -23.74
CA GLU A 22 -1.42 3.79 -23.02
C GLU A 22 -1.90 4.30 -21.65
N MET A 23 -1.07 5.06 -20.93
CA MET A 23 -1.48 5.70 -19.66
C MET A 23 -2.57 6.78 -19.85
N TYR A 24 -2.64 7.42 -21.01
CA TYR A 24 -3.65 8.44 -21.31
C TYR A 24 -4.99 7.81 -21.71
N ASP A 25 -4.97 6.75 -22.51
CA ASP A 25 -6.18 6.00 -22.93
C ASP A 25 -6.81 5.18 -21.80
N LEU A 26 -6.00 4.62 -20.90
CA LEU A 26 -6.48 3.95 -19.68
C LEU A 26 -7.20 4.90 -18.72
N LYS A 27 -6.90 6.21 -18.77
CA LYS A 27 -7.50 7.22 -17.90
C LYS A 27 -8.87 7.69 -18.41
N ASN A 28 -9.05 7.75 -19.73
CA ASN A 28 -10.30 8.19 -20.35
C ASN A 28 -11.36 7.07 -20.39
N LYS A 29 -11.00 5.82 -20.74
CA LYS A 29 -11.94 4.69 -20.71
C LYS A 29 -12.46 4.37 -19.30
N LYS A 30 -11.65 4.60 -18.26
CA LYS A 30 -12.03 4.39 -16.85
C LYS A 30 -13.00 5.47 -16.32
N ASN A 31 -13.05 6.64 -16.97
CA ASN A 31 -13.95 7.73 -16.61
C ASN A 31 -15.31 7.64 -17.34
N GLU A 32 -15.35 7.10 -18.56
CA GLU A 32 -16.61 6.94 -19.31
C GLU A 32 -17.49 5.79 -18.76
N ILE A 33 -16.89 4.68 -18.31
CA ILE A 33 -17.62 3.51 -17.80
C ILE A 33 -18.14 3.72 -16.35
N ARG A 34 -17.61 4.69 -15.60
CA ARG A 34 -18.00 4.99 -14.20
C ARG A 34 -19.21 5.92 -14.05
N SER A 35 -19.87 6.30 -15.15
CA SER A 35 -20.98 7.26 -15.13
C SER A 35 -22.36 6.65 -14.86
N ALA A 36 -22.46 5.33 -14.70
CA ALA A 36 -23.69 4.66 -14.28
C ALA A 36 -23.39 3.58 -13.22
N VAL A 37 -24.16 3.57 -12.11
CA VAL A 37 -24.11 2.61 -10.98
C VAL A 37 -22.93 2.86 -10.01
N GLU A 38 -23.02 3.10 -8.69
CA GLU A 38 -24.00 2.92 -7.61
C GLU A 38 -23.66 3.95 -6.50
N GLN A 39 -24.64 4.38 -5.70
CA GLN A 39 -24.43 5.22 -4.50
C GLN A 39 -23.96 4.31 -3.36
N ILE A 40 -22.95 4.70 -2.56
CA ILE A 40 -22.58 3.95 -1.35
C ILE A 40 -23.80 3.87 -0.43
N ASP A 41 -24.21 2.67 -0.01
CA ASP A 41 -25.24 2.49 1.01
C ASP A 41 -24.77 3.12 2.33
N ARG A 42 -25.48 4.17 2.75
CA ARG A 42 -25.25 4.89 4.01
C ARG A 42 -26.06 4.26 5.13
N LEU A 43 -25.58 4.40 6.37
CA LEU A 43 -26.38 4.00 7.52
C LEU A 43 -27.68 4.81 7.60
N PRO A 44 -28.81 4.19 8.00
CA PRO A 44 -30.06 4.90 8.18
C PRO A 44 -29.97 5.95 9.29
N THR A 45 -30.64 7.09 9.08
CA THR A 45 -30.63 8.22 10.01
C THR A 45 -31.66 8.11 11.14
N TYR A 46 -32.56 7.13 11.08
CA TYR A 46 -33.60 6.92 12.09
C TYR A 46 -33.13 6.09 13.31
N ILE A 47 -31.92 5.53 13.28
CA ILE A 47 -31.25 4.93 14.45
C ILE A 47 -29.99 5.75 14.74
N VAL A 48 -29.95 6.39 15.90
CA VAL A 48 -28.86 7.30 16.26
C VAL A 48 -28.25 6.89 17.60
N PRO A 49 -26.93 6.66 17.69
CA PRO A 49 -26.30 6.42 18.97
C PRO A 49 -26.17 7.71 19.78
N THR A 50 -26.31 7.60 21.11
CA THR A 50 -26.25 8.74 22.04
C THR A 50 -25.13 8.63 23.07
N ASN A 51 -24.76 7.39 23.42
CA ASN A 51 -23.65 7.11 24.32
C ASN A 51 -23.05 5.74 24.01
N TYR A 52 -21.73 5.62 24.12
CA TYR A 52 -20.98 4.37 24.06
C TYR A 52 -20.24 4.16 25.37
N ASN A 53 -20.40 2.99 25.96
CA ASN A 53 -19.55 2.49 27.03
C ASN A 53 -18.72 1.33 26.48
N ILE A 54 -17.40 1.50 26.44
CA ILE A 54 -16.46 0.60 25.75
C ILE A 54 -15.46 0.10 26.76
N LYS A 55 -15.32 -1.22 26.86
CA LYS A 55 -14.25 -1.89 27.59
C LYS A 55 -13.37 -2.66 26.61
N LEU A 56 -12.06 -2.48 26.71
CA LEU A 56 -11.08 -3.11 25.85
C LEU A 56 -10.08 -3.92 26.68
N ILE A 57 -9.82 -5.15 26.26
CA ILE A 57 -8.87 -6.07 26.86
C ILE A 57 -7.91 -6.55 25.75
N PRO A 58 -6.77 -5.85 25.57
CA PRO A 58 -5.76 -6.31 24.63
C PRO A 58 -4.96 -7.47 25.23
N TYR A 59 -4.78 -8.52 24.46
CA TYR A 59 -3.90 -9.65 24.77
C TYR A 59 -2.66 -9.58 23.86
N PHE A 60 -1.49 -9.59 24.49
CA PHE A 60 -0.20 -9.47 23.81
C PHE A 60 0.59 -10.78 23.93
N GLU A 61 0.65 -11.58 22.86
CA GLU A 61 1.49 -12.79 22.80
C GLU A 61 2.72 -12.53 21.88
N ASN A 62 3.92 -12.55 22.47
CA ASN A 62 5.22 -12.49 21.75
C ASN A 62 5.35 -11.39 20.66
N TYR A 63 5.01 -10.13 20.99
CA TYR A 63 5.31 -8.90 20.21
C TYR A 63 4.88 -8.88 18.73
N THR A 64 4.16 -9.90 18.25
CA THR A 64 3.86 -10.10 16.83
C THR A 64 2.40 -10.46 16.58
N LEU A 65 1.71 -11.00 17.60
CA LEU A 65 0.32 -11.43 17.55
C LEU A 65 -0.45 -10.77 18.69
N TYR A 66 -1.48 -10.02 18.36
CA TYR A 66 -2.36 -9.44 19.36
C TYR A 66 -3.80 -9.84 19.04
N THR A 67 -4.54 -10.12 20.10
CA THR A 67 -6.00 -10.26 20.04
C THR A 67 -6.59 -9.17 20.92
N LEU A 68 -7.71 -8.60 20.49
CA LEU A 68 -8.42 -7.59 21.25
C LEU A 68 -9.78 -8.16 21.61
N GLU A 69 -10.01 -8.38 22.89
CA GLU A 69 -11.37 -8.61 23.38
C GLU A 69 -11.99 -7.28 23.74
N GLY A 70 -13.28 -7.11 23.44
CA GLY A 70 -13.99 -5.92 23.83
C GLY A 70 -15.46 -6.17 24.14
N GLU A 71 -15.98 -5.30 25.00
CA GLU A 71 -17.38 -5.23 25.37
C GLU A 71 -17.88 -3.81 25.10
N THR A 72 -19.02 -3.72 24.42
CA THR A 72 -19.70 -2.44 24.17
C THR A 72 -21.12 -2.47 24.71
N SER A 73 -21.51 -1.38 25.35
CA SER A 73 -22.89 -1.07 25.70
C SER A 73 -23.23 0.29 25.08
N ILE A 74 -24.14 0.29 24.10
CA ILE A 74 -24.44 1.44 23.25
C ILE A 74 -25.87 1.86 23.48
N ARG A 75 -26.07 3.09 23.97
CA ARG A 75 -27.41 3.68 24.11
C ARG A 75 -27.83 4.29 22.78
N ILE A 76 -28.80 3.70 22.11
CA ILE A 76 -29.34 4.14 20.81
C ILE A 76 -30.74 4.73 20.97
N ARG A 77 -31.09 5.65 20.07
CA ARG A 77 -32.44 6.20 19.93
C ARG A 77 -33.00 5.79 18.57
N ILE A 78 -34.20 5.22 18.59
CA ILE A 78 -34.94 4.81 17.40
C ILE A 78 -36.08 5.81 17.17
N TYR A 79 -36.13 6.42 15.98
CA TYR A 79 -37.16 7.41 15.60
C TYR A 79 -38.30 6.81 14.78
N GLN A 80 -38.05 5.69 14.09
CA GLN A 80 -39.02 5.03 13.21
C GLN A 80 -39.11 3.55 13.57
N LYS A 81 -40.31 2.99 13.44
CA LYS A 81 -40.58 1.58 13.69
C LYS A 81 -39.71 0.72 12.76
N THR A 82 -38.95 -0.24 13.29
CA THR A 82 -37.98 -1.04 12.51
C THR A 82 -37.81 -2.45 13.06
N GLN A 83 -37.55 -3.42 12.18
CA GLN A 83 -37.13 -4.79 12.54
C GLN A 83 -35.62 -5.00 12.45
N TYR A 84 -34.89 -3.98 11.99
CA TYR A 84 -33.49 -4.11 11.63
C TYR A 84 -32.64 -3.08 12.37
N ILE A 85 -31.44 -3.50 12.76
CA ILE A 85 -30.39 -2.63 13.29
C ILE A 85 -29.17 -2.75 12.38
N TYR A 86 -28.63 -1.62 11.94
CA TYR A 86 -27.49 -1.54 11.04
C TYR A 86 -26.33 -0.84 11.74
N LEU A 87 -25.14 -1.42 11.68
CA LEU A 87 -23.92 -0.80 12.19
C LEU A 87 -22.70 -1.25 11.40
N HIS A 88 -21.58 -0.54 11.50
CA HIS A 88 -20.34 -0.94 10.84
C HIS A 88 -19.53 -1.91 11.72
N GLN A 89 -18.92 -2.91 11.08
CA GLN A 89 -17.86 -3.72 11.68
C GLN A 89 -16.83 -4.11 10.61
N TYR A 90 -15.56 -4.24 10.98
CA TYR A 90 -14.53 -4.74 10.07
C TYR A 90 -13.45 -5.50 10.85
N PHE A 91 -13.20 -6.77 10.49
CA PHE A 91 -12.30 -7.70 11.21
C PHE A 91 -12.62 -7.89 12.70
N LEU A 92 -13.89 -7.73 13.07
CA LEU A 92 -14.43 -8.04 14.39
C LEU A 92 -15.36 -9.24 14.30
N VAL A 93 -15.28 -10.14 15.28
CA VAL A 93 -16.18 -11.29 15.44
C VAL A 93 -16.96 -11.08 16.73
N ILE A 94 -18.28 -10.94 16.63
CA ILE A 94 -19.15 -10.95 17.80
C ILE A 94 -19.43 -12.43 18.12
N PHE A 95 -19.11 -12.87 19.33
CA PHE A 95 -19.14 -14.29 19.70
C PHE A 95 -20.30 -14.65 20.64
N ASP A 96 -20.90 -13.65 21.29
CA ASP A 96 -22.14 -13.78 22.06
C ASP A 96 -23.32 -13.17 21.28
N THR A 97 -24.52 -13.72 21.48
CA THR A 97 -25.74 -13.14 20.90
C THR A 97 -25.97 -11.74 21.46
N PRO A 98 -25.99 -10.68 20.63
CA PRO A 98 -26.24 -9.33 21.11
C PRO A 98 -27.60 -9.19 21.77
N THR A 99 -27.65 -8.40 22.84
CA THR A 99 -28.88 -8.14 23.59
C THR A 99 -29.27 -6.68 23.44
N LEU A 100 -30.54 -6.43 23.19
CA LEU A 100 -31.12 -5.11 23.09
C LEU A 100 -32.15 -4.94 24.20
N ILE A 101 -31.98 -3.94 25.05
CA ILE A 101 -32.86 -3.68 26.18
C ILE A 101 -33.57 -2.36 25.95
N ASN A 102 -34.90 -2.34 25.99
CA ASN A 102 -35.68 -1.11 25.94
C ASN A 102 -35.64 -0.42 27.31
N GLU A 103 -35.26 0.86 27.36
CA GLU A 103 -35.14 1.61 28.62
C GLU A 103 -36.50 1.92 29.27
N ASP A 104 -37.57 2.05 28.47
CA ASP A 104 -38.88 2.50 28.98
C ASP A 104 -39.66 1.37 29.67
N ASN A 105 -39.53 0.13 29.19
CA ASN A 105 -40.28 -1.02 29.71
C ASN A 105 -39.40 -2.18 30.19
N GLY A 106 -38.08 -2.11 30.02
CA GLY A 106 -37.14 -3.16 30.44
C GLY A 106 -37.16 -4.43 29.59
N ASN A 107 -37.93 -4.48 28.50
CA ASN A 107 -38.00 -5.66 27.64
C ASN A 107 -36.64 -5.93 26.99
N SER A 108 -36.22 -7.19 27.05
CA SER A 108 -34.99 -7.70 26.45
C SER A 108 -35.31 -8.42 25.14
N TYR A 109 -34.65 -8.00 24.07
CA TYR A 109 -34.75 -8.59 22.75
C TYR A 109 -33.40 -9.23 22.40
N LYS A 110 -33.45 -10.48 21.95
CA LYS A 110 -32.27 -11.15 21.39
C LYS A 110 -32.17 -10.83 19.90
N LEU A 111 -31.02 -10.30 19.50
CA LEU A 111 -30.76 -10.01 18.09
C LEU A 111 -30.31 -11.29 17.41
N LEU A 112 -31.10 -11.72 16.43
CA LEU A 112 -30.75 -12.87 15.61
C LEU A 112 -29.90 -12.39 14.43
N TRP A 113 -28.92 -13.22 14.09
CA TRP A 113 -28.05 -12.96 12.96
C TRP A 113 -27.42 -14.27 12.48
N GLU A 114 -27.39 -14.46 11.18
CA GLU A 114 -26.52 -15.44 10.55
C GLU A 114 -25.36 -14.64 9.94
N GLN A 115 -24.16 -14.77 10.52
CA GLN A 115 -22.98 -13.93 10.19
C GLN A 115 -22.65 -13.86 8.69
N HIS A 116 -23.09 -14.84 7.90
CA HIS A 116 -22.86 -14.94 6.45
C HIS A 116 -23.99 -14.40 5.56
N ILE A 117 -25.18 -14.12 6.11
CA ILE A 117 -26.34 -13.70 5.31
C ILE A 117 -26.53 -12.18 5.31
N MET A 118 -26.13 -11.50 6.40
CA MET A 118 -26.51 -10.11 6.65
C MET A 118 -25.35 -9.12 6.86
N TYR A 119 -24.11 -9.52 6.52
CA TYR A 119 -22.95 -8.63 6.46
C TYR A 119 -22.61 -8.29 5.00
N ASN A 120 -22.45 -7.00 4.70
CA ASN A 120 -22.01 -6.52 3.41
C ASN A 120 -20.51 -6.21 3.43
N SER A 121 -19.71 -6.98 2.68
CA SER A 121 -18.25 -6.82 2.60
C SER A 121 -17.80 -5.59 1.81
N THR A 122 -18.65 -4.96 0.98
CA THR A 122 -18.28 -3.73 0.26
C THR A 122 -18.48 -2.49 1.11
N THR A 123 -19.52 -2.44 1.94
CA THR A 123 -19.85 -1.28 2.80
C THR A 123 -19.41 -1.45 4.25
N HIS A 124 -19.00 -2.67 4.64
CA HIS A 124 -18.70 -3.08 6.01
C HIS A 124 -19.89 -2.92 6.97
N ILE A 125 -21.13 -2.95 6.45
CA ILE A 125 -22.35 -2.86 7.24
C ILE A 125 -22.78 -4.26 7.67
N LEU A 126 -22.95 -4.43 8.98
CA LEU A 126 -23.61 -5.55 9.60
C LEU A 126 -25.06 -5.20 9.89
N THR A 127 -25.96 -6.09 9.49
CA THR A 127 -27.38 -5.99 9.83
C THR A 127 -27.75 -7.05 10.86
N PHE A 128 -28.55 -6.67 11.85
CA PHE A 128 -29.26 -7.57 12.76
C PHE A 128 -30.75 -7.55 12.46
N TYR A 129 -31.43 -8.66 12.67
CA TYR A 129 -32.88 -8.75 12.55
C TYR A 129 -33.51 -9.15 13.88
N LEU A 130 -34.74 -8.66 14.09
CA LEU A 130 -35.58 -9.04 15.22
C LEU A 130 -36.84 -9.73 14.70
N ALA A 131 -37.39 -10.64 15.51
CA ALA A 131 -38.66 -11.31 15.21
C ALA A 131 -39.87 -10.36 15.35
N GLU A 132 -39.72 -9.28 16.14
CA GLU A 132 -40.75 -8.30 16.41
C GLU A 132 -40.26 -6.89 16.03
N ASP A 133 -41.20 -6.02 15.68
CA ASP A 133 -40.90 -4.62 15.38
C ASP A 133 -40.52 -3.84 16.64
N LEU A 134 -39.42 -3.08 16.56
CA LEU A 134 -39.03 -2.11 17.57
C LEU A 134 -39.86 -0.83 17.42
N SER A 135 -40.39 -0.33 18.53
CA SER A 135 -41.09 0.95 18.59
C SER A 135 -40.09 2.12 18.72
N PRO A 136 -40.46 3.36 18.36
CA PRO A 136 -39.63 4.52 18.65
C PRO A 136 -39.38 4.68 20.15
N GLY A 137 -38.12 4.89 20.55
CA GLY A 137 -37.73 4.91 21.96
C GLY A 137 -36.21 4.84 22.15
N PHE A 138 -35.78 4.72 23.41
CA PHE A 138 -34.38 4.51 23.77
C PHE A 138 -34.10 3.04 24.10
N TYR A 139 -32.95 2.57 23.61
CA TYR A 139 -32.54 1.19 23.77
C TYR A 139 -31.05 1.10 24.11
N ILE A 140 -30.66 0.04 24.82
CA ILE A 140 -29.28 -0.30 25.15
C ILE A 140 -28.90 -1.56 24.39
N LEU A 141 -27.93 -1.44 23.48
CA LEU A 141 -27.37 -2.55 22.70
C LEU A 141 -26.06 -3.02 23.34
N ASN A 142 -26.03 -4.25 23.83
CA ASN A 142 -24.84 -4.87 24.41
C ASN A 142 -24.25 -5.90 23.44
N MET A 143 -22.94 -5.80 23.20
CA MET A 143 -22.19 -6.69 22.31
C MET A 143 -20.83 -7.01 22.91
N LYS A 144 -20.41 -8.28 22.77
CA LYS A 144 -19.04 -8.73 23.06
C LYS A 144 -18.38 -9.23 21.78
N PHE A 145 -17.14 -8.83 21.56
CA PHE A 145 -16.45 -9.05 20.30
C PHE A 145 -14.97 -9.37 20.50
N TYR A 146 -14.42 -10.12 19.56
CA TYR A 146 -12.99 -10.37 19.39
C TYR A 146 -12.50 -9.72 18.10
N GLY A 147 -11.39 -9.00 18.17
CA GLY A 147 -10.63 -8.56 17.00
C GLY A 147 -9.78 -9.71 16.47
N MET A 148 -9.87 -9.97 15.17
CA MET A 148 -9.04 -11.00 14.53
C MET A 148 -7.59 -10.51 14.40
N PRO A 149 -6.58 -11.39 14.61
CA PRO A 149 -5.19 -11.03 14.34
C PRO A 149 -5.01 -10.87 12.83
N VAL A 150 -4.72 -9.65 12.37
CA VAL A 150 -4.51 -9.35 10.95
C VAL A 150 -3.00 -9.25 10.67
N HIS A 151 -2.63 -9.22 9.39
CA HIS A 151 -1.28 -8.92 8.95
C HIS A 151 -0.80 -7.57 9.55
N PRO A 152 0.49 -7.37 9.90
CA PRO A 152 1.04 -6.13 10.48
C PRO A 152 0.64 -4.81 9.80
N LYS A 153 0.26 -4.87 8.52
CA LYS A 153 -0.12 -3.71 7.70
C LYS A 153 -1.58 -3.29 7.85
N GLU A 154 -2.44 -4.18 8.35
CA GLU A 154 -3.89 -3.93 8.51
C GLU A 154 -4.30 -3.82 9.98
N ASN A 155 -3.30 -3.81 10.86
CA ASN A 155 -3.43 -4.00 12.28
C ASN A 155 -3.92 -2.75 13.04
N ILE A 156 -4.79 -2.97 14.04
CA ILE A 156 -5.44 -1.99 14.93
C ILE A 156 -4.44 -1.56 16.01
N LEU A 157 -3.73 -2.51 16.61
CA LEU A 157 -2.71 -2.29 17.64
C LEU A 157 -1.31 -2.58 17.07
N ASN A 158 -0.47 -1.56 16.95
CA ASN A 158 0.93 -1.70 16.55
C ASN A 158 1.82 -1.64 17.79
N SER A 159 2.72 -2.62 17.91
CA SER A 159 3.79 -2.63 18.91
C SER A 159 5.07 -2.03 18.35
N PHE A 160 5.68 -1.14 19.12
CA PHE A 160 6.96 -0.53 18.81
C PHE A 160 7.97 -1.06 19.82
N ILE A 161 9.17 -1.42 19.36
CA ILE A 161 10.29 -1.76 20.24
C ILE A 161 11.40 -0.78 19.88
N ASN A 162 11.73 0.12 20.82
CA ASN A 162 12.99 0.87 20.76
C ASN A 162 13.81 0.52 22.00
N GLY A 163 14.84 -0.31 21.84
CA GLY A 163 15.62 -0.82 22.98
C GLY A 163 14.80 -1.69 23.93
N THR A 164 14.61 -1.24 25.18
CA THR A 164 13.79 -1.90 26.22
C THR A 164 12.33 -1.44 26.23
N ASP A 165 12.01 -0.36 25.51
CA ASP A 165 10.73 0.31 25.61
C ASP A 165 9.75 -0.24 24.57
N VAL A 166 8.63 -0.78 25.08
CA VAL A 166 7.57 -1.34 24.25
C VAL A 166 6.36 -0.42 24.30
N ILE A 167 5.98 0.12 23.15
CA ILE A 167 4.76 0.93 23.03
C ILE A 167 3.69 0.08 22.37
N TRP A 168 2.51 0.02 22.96
CA TRP A 168 1.34 -0.63 22.38
C TRP A 168 0.33 0.43 22.00
N LEU A 169 0.42 0.90 20.76
CA LEU A 169 -0.48 1.92 20.27
C LEU A 169 -1.60 1.29 19.47
N ASN A 170 -2.82 1.75 19.68
CA ASN A 170 -3.91 1.51 18.73
C ASN A 170 -3.72 2.37 17.46
N THR A 171 -2.53 2.38 16.82
CA THR A 171 -2.16 3.33 15.74
C THR A 171 -2.48 2.86 14.34
N GLY A 172 -3.37 1.88 14.16
CA GLY A 172 -3.89 1.48 12.86
C GLY A 172 -4.78 2.55 12.21
N HIS A 173 -4.21 3.67 11.73
CA HIS A 173 -4.84 4.69 10.89
C HIS A 173 -6.24 5.16 11.37
N PHE A 174 -6.30 6.07 12.35
CA PHE A 174 -7.56 6.50 13.00
C PHE A 174 -8.59 7.20 12.10
N GLN A 175 -8.18 7.86 11.03
CA GLN A 175 -9.07 8.48 10.03
C GLN A 175 -8.93 7.77 8.67
N PRO A 176 -10.01 7.58 7.89
CA PRO A 176 -11.39 8.05 8.12
C PRO A 176 -12.34 7.04 8.77
N ILE A 177 -12.30 5.76 8.39
CA ILE A 177 -13.35 4.76 8.69
C ILE A 177 -12.83 3.58 9.50
N ARG A 178 -12.03 3.86 10.53
CA ARG A 178 -11.30 2.80 11.27
C ARG A 178 -11.81 2.60 12.69
N GLY A 179 -12.74 3.41 13.17
CA GLY A 179 -13.48 3.16 14.41
C GLY A 179 -14.18 1.79 14.38
N ARG A 180 -14.73 1.40 13.22
CA ARG A 180 -15.36 0.08 12.99
C ARG A 180 -14.42 -1.13 13.12
N ARG A 181 -13.11 -0.91 13.23
CA ARG A 181 -12.11 -1.94 13.51
C ARG A 181 -11.85 -2.11 15.01
N LEU A 182 -12.03 -1.06 15.80
CA LEU A 182 -11.80 -1.10 17.24
C LEU A 182 -13.00 -1.70 17.98
N PHE A 183 -14.21 -1.34 17.55
CA PHE A 183 -15.47 -1.85 18.09
C PHE A 183 -16.60 -1.68 17.06
N PRO A 184 -17.67 -2.50 17.09
CA PRO A 184 -18.82 -2.34 16.20
C PRO A 184 -19.53 -0.99 16.48
N CYS A 185 -19.71 -0.14 15.46
CA CYS A 185 -20.20 1.23 15.66
C CYS A 185 -20.83 1.90 14.44
N TRP A 186 -21.52 3.02 14.65
CA TRP A 186 -22.02 3.91 13.60
C TRP A 186 -20.90 4.79 13.04
N ASP A 187 -19.98 4.18 12.30
CA ASP A 187 -18.72 4.79 11.87
C ASP A 187 -18.84 5.76 10.67
N GLU A 188 -19.62 6.83 10.84
CA GLU A 188 -19.71 7.97 9.92
C GLU A 188 -19.57 9.30 10.67
N PRO A 189 -18.96 10.35 10.07
CA PRO A 189 -18.68 11.61 10.77
C PRO A 189 -19.94 12.31 11.30
N ALA A 190 -21.11 12.09 10.68
CA ALA A 190 -22.37 12.69 11.09
C ALA A 190 -22.89 12.21 12.46
N PHE A 191 -22.55 10.99 12.88
CA PHE A 191 -23.01 10.37 14.12
C PHE A 191 -22.10 10.74 15.30
N LYS A 192 -22.19 11.99 15.76
CA LYS A 192 -21.50 12.44 16.99
C LYS A 192 -22.21 11.92 18.24
N THR A 193 -21.44 11.43 19.20
CA THR A 193 -21.91 10.78 20.42
C THR A 193 -20.88 10.94 21.55
N THR A 194 -21.24 10.52 22.76
CA THR A 194 -20.32 10.50 23.90
C THR A 194 -19.72 9.11 24.10
N PHE A 195 -18.45 9.04 24.51
CA PHE A 195 -17.74 7.79 24.73
C PHE A 195 -17.22 7.72 26.16
N LYS A 196 -17.43 6.59 26.82
CA LYS A 196 -16.82 6.23 28.10
C LYS A 196 -15.93 5.02 27.84
N ILE A 197 -14.62 5.23 27.91
CA ILE A 197 -13.62 4.24 27.52
C ILE A 197 -12.95 3.69 28.76
N SER A 198 -12.78 2.36 28.81
CA SER A 198 -12.02 1.65 29.84
C SER A 198 -11.09 0.65 29.15
N ILE A 199 -9.84 0.54 29.63
CA ILE A 199 -8.87 -0.42 29.10
C ILE A 199 -8.16 -1.14 30.22
N LEU A 200 -8.00 -2.46 30.07
CA LEU A 200 -7.20 -3.30 30.97
C LEU A 200 -5.78 -3.41 30.43
N HIS A 201 -4.77 -3.13 31.25
CA HIS A 201 -3.36 -3.25 30.85
C HIS A 201 -2.47 -3.60 32.04
N HIS A 202 -1.24 -4.03 31.77
CA HIS A 202 -0.25 -4.29 32.82
C HIS A 202 0.19 -2.97 33.50
N GLU A 203 0.52 -3.03 34.80
CA GLU A 203 0.92 -1.88 35.62
C GLU A 203 2.15 -1.11 35.11
N ASN A 204 3.04 -1.78 34.37
CA ASN A 204 4.22 -1.19 33.73
C ASN A 204 3.89 -0.20 32.60
N TYR A 205 2.66 -0.17 32.12
CA TYR A 205 2.22 0.71 31.04
C TYR A 205 1.28 1.79 31.56
N THR A 206 1.34 2.96 30.93
CA THR A 206 0.39 4.05 31.10
C THR A 206 -0.60 4.05 29.93
N ALA A 207 -1.90 4.14 30.25
CA ALA A 207 -2.95 4.26 29.24
C ALA A 207 -3.37 5.71 29.02
N LEU A 208 -3.35 6.15 27.76
CA LEU A 208 -3.86 7.45 27.31
C LEU A 208 -5.11 7.27 26.44
N SER A 209 -6.03 8.21 26.55
CA SER A 209 -7.20 8.33 25.66
C SER A 209 -7.58 9.80 25.51
N ASN A 210 -8.71 10.05 24.85
CA ASN A 210 -9.22 11.38 24.47
C ASN A 210 -9.47 12.32 25.65
N THR A 211 -9.75 11.76 26.82
CA THR A 211 -10.07 12.50 28.06
C THR A 211 -9.16 12.07 29.20
N PRO A 212 -9.07 12.88 30.29
CA PRO A 212 -8.31 12.52 31.46
C PRO A 212 -8.80 11.23 32.13
N ILE A 213 -7.90 10.59 32.88
CA ILE A 213 -8.20 9.43 33.72
C ILE A 213 -9.23 9.85 34.78
N GLN A 214 -10.28 9.04 34.95
CA GLN A 214 -11.28 9.18 36.00
C GLN A 214 -10.94 8.32 37.22
N LYS A 215 -10.55 7.06 37.00
CA LYS A 215 -10.28 6.09 38.06
C LYS A 215 -9.33 4.99 37.57
N LEU A 216 -8.45 4.52 38.46
CA LEU A 216 -7.68 3.29 38.30
C LEU A 216 -8.28 2.21 39.21
N GLU A 217 -8.48 1.01 38.67
CA GLU A 217 -8.96 -0.17 39.38
C GLU A 217 -7.95 -1.31 39.22
N PHE A 218 -7.22 -1.63 40.29
CA PHE A 218 -6.23 -2.71 40.27
C PHE A 218 -6.94 -4.08 40.28
N ALA A 219 -6.51 -4.97 39.39
CA ALA A 219 -6.99 -6.34 39.23
C ALA A 219 -5.87 -7.34 39.54
N ASP A 220 -6.21 -8.64 39.61
CA ASP A 220 -5.24 -9.69 39.85
C ASP A 220 -4.20 -9.80 38.72
N ASN A 221 -3.02 -10.39 39.01
CA ASN A 221 -1.91 -10.60 38.08
C ASN A 221 -1.26 -9.32 37.49
N ASN A 222 -1.06 -8.28 38.30
CA ASN A 222 -0.40 -7.02 37.91
C ASN A 222 -1.12 -6.26 36.79
N MET A 223 -2.43 -6.47 36.66
CA MET A 223 -3.27 -5.79 35.67
C MET A 223 -4.05 -4.64 36.32
N VAL A 224 -4.28 -3.58 35.56
CA VAL A 224 -4.98 -2.37 36.00
C VAL A 224 -6.01 -1.98 34.96
N TRP A 225 -7.25 -1.77 35.40
CA TRP A 225 -8.28 -1.10 34.63
C TRP A 225 -8.11 0.41 34.74
N THR A 226 -7.86 1.06 33.62
CA THR A 226 -7.86 2.52 33.52
C THR A 226 -9.19 2.99 32.92
N HIS A 227 -9.97 3.72 33.71
CA HIS A 227 -11.23 4.32 33.31
C HIS A 227 -11.04 5.79 32.99
N PHE A 228 -11.45 6.21 31.79
CA PHE A 228 -11.39 7.61 31.37
C PHE A 228 -12.73 8.32 31.64
N ARG A 229 -12.68 9.66 31.81
CA ARG A 229 -13.90 10.50 31.88
C ARG A 229 -14.73 10.36 30.59
N THR A 230 -16.01 10.72 30.63
CA THR A 230 -16.85 10.70 29.42
C THR A 230 -16.42 11.81 28.46
N THR A 231 -16.27 11.47 27.18
CA THR A 231 -15.89 12.45 26.13
C THR A 231 -17.03 13.44 25.86
N PRO A 232 -16.71 14.64 25.35
CA PRO A 232 -17.72 15.47 24.68
C PRO A 232 -18.27 14.76 23.42
N LEU A 233 -19.29 15.37 22.81
CA LEU A 233 -19.86 14.89 21.55
C LEU A 233 -18.81 14.91 20.43
N MET A 234 -18.32 13.72 20.04
CA MET A 234 -17.34 13.54 18.98
C MET A 234 -17.72 12.38 18.06
N SER A 235 -17.08 12.29 16.90
CA SER A 235 -17.29 11.21 15.93
C SER A 235 -16.37 10.02 16.23
N THR A 236 -16.75 8.83 15.78
CA THR A 236 -16.01 7.56 16.01
C THR A 236 -14.54 7.61 15.59
N TYR A 237 -14.21 8.29 14.48
CA TYR A 237 -12.83 8.41 13.98
C TYR A 237 -11.89 9.20 14.90
N HIS A 238 -12.40 9.90 15.91
CA HIS A 238 -11.58 10.57 16.91
C HIS A 238 -11.23 9.66 18.11
N VAL A 239 -11.91 8.52 18.28
CA VAL A 239 -11.66 7.62 19.42
C VAL A 239 -10.24 7.07 19.35
N ALA A 240 -9.48 7.25 20.43
CA ALA A 240 -8.09 6.84 20.49
C ALA A 240 -7.72 6.25 21.85
N VAL A 241 -6.89 5.21 21.83
CA VAL A 241 -6.33 4.57 23.03
C VAL A 241 -4.85 4.26 22.78
N VAL A 242 -4.00 4.60 23.73
CA VAL A 242 -2.55 4.42 23.65
C VAL A 242 -2.08 3.75 24.93
N LEU A 243 -1.29 2.70 24.83
CA LEU A 243 -0.56 2.12 25.96
C LEU A 243 0.93 2.37 25.73
N THR A 244 1.57 3.10 26.64
CA THR A 244 2.96 3.52 26.48
C THR A 244 3.70 3.49 27.80
N ASN A 245 5.04 3.40 27.74
CA ASN A 245 5.94 3.61 28.86
C ASN A 245 6.74 4.92 28.74
N PHE A 246 6.28 5.85 27.88
CA PHE A 246 6.91 7.14 27.67
C PHE A 246 6.99 8.01 28.91
N LEU A 247 8.02 8.85 28.94
CA LEU A 247 8.09 9.96 29.87
C LEU A 247 7.08 11.03 29.44
N SER A 248 6.48 11.68 30.44
CA SER A 248 5.58 12.80 30.24
C SER A 248 6.09 14.04 30.93
N ASP A 249 6.15 15.15 30.20
CA ASP A 249 6.38 16.47 30.77
C ASP A 249 5.12 17.32 30.64
N SER A 250 4.69 17.92 31.75
CA SER A 250 3.50 18.78 31.77
C SER A 250 3.82 20.14 31.15
N ILE A 251 2.95 20.62 30.26
CA ILE A 251 3.05 21.93 29.62
C ILE A 251 2.14 22.89 30.40
N ASN A 252 2.72 23.95 30.95
CA ASN A 252 2.00 24.88 31.81
C ASN A 252 1.26 25.95 30.98
N ALA A 253 0.16 25.57 30.33
CA ALA A 253 -0.69 26.49 29.59
C ALA A 253 -2.04 26.71 30.29
N ASN A 254 -2.36 27.97 30.60
CA ASN A 254 -3.62 28.36 31.27
C ASN A 254 -4.90 28.00 30.48
N ALA A 255 -4.77 27.63 29.20
CA ALA A 255 -5.88 27.34 28.29
C ALA A 255 -6.50 25.92 28.46
N PHE A 256 -5.74 24.97 29.01
CA PHE A 256 -6.12 23.56 29.13
C PHE A 256 -6.04 23.09 30.59
N GLU A 257 -6.96 22.23 31.04
CA GLU A 257 -6.86 21.63 32.39
C GLU A 257 -5.68 20.65 32.50
N HIS A 258 -5.33 20.00 31.39
CA HIS A 258 -4.17 19.12 31.28
C HIS A 258 -3.56 19.24 29.88
N GLN A 259 -2.27 19.55 29.81
CA GLN A 259 -1.50 19.50 28.59
C GLN A 259 -0.15 18.85 28.88
N ALA A 260 0.25 17.86 28.08
CA ALA A 260 1.50 17.13 28.29
C ALA A 260 2.11 16.69 26.96
N ILE A 261 3.43 16.56 26.93
CA ILE A 261 4.15 15.90 25.84
C ILE A 261 4.57 14.50 26.29
N TRP A 262 4.42 13.51 25.41
CA TRP A 262 4.82 12.12 25.64
C TRP A 262 5.86 11.73 24.59
N CYS A 263 7.06 11.37 25.03
CA CYS A 263 8.14 10.98 24.14
C CYS A 263 9.05 9.92 24.77
N THR A 264 9.92 9.34 23.94
CA THR A 264 11.00 8.44 24.39
C THR A 264 12.03 9.23 25.20
N THR A 265 12.72 8.53 26.09
CA THR A 265 13.84 9.07 26.89
C THR A 265 14.90 9.74 26.02
N ASP A 266 15.23 9.14 24.88
CA ASP A 266 16.24 9.65 23.95
C ASP A 266 15.82 10.97 23.25
N SER A 267 14.52 11.12 22.97
CA SER A 267 13.96 12.27 22.24
C SER A 267 13.56 13.44 23.13
N ALA A 268 13.43 13.25 24.44
CA ALA A 268 13.03 14.29 25.39
C ALA A 268 13.91 15.56 25.29
N GLN A 269 15.23 15.41 25.14
CA GLN A 269 16.12 16.58 25.01
C GLN A 269 15.91 17.39 23.72
N TYR A 270 15.48 16.73 22.64
CA TYR A 270 15.34 17.34 21.30
C TYR A 270 13.92 17.86 21.03
N THR A 271 12.96 17.61 21.92
CA THR A 271 11.56 18.06 21.79
C THR A 271 11.28 19.38 22.50
N LYS A 272 12.21 19.89 23.32
CA LYS A 272 12.11 21.17 24.04
C LYS A 272 11.73 22.38 23.18
N PHE A 273 12.24 22.44 21.94
CA PHE A 273 11.85 23.52 21.03
C PHE A 273 10.35 23.44 20.67
N ALA A 274 9.83 22.25 20.39
CA ALA A 274 8.42 22.03 20.09
C ALA A 274 7.53 22.31 21.31
N GLU A 275 7.97 21.93 22.51
CA GLU A 275 7.28 22.23 23.78
C GLU A 275 7.02 23.72 23.98
N ASN A 276 8.04 24.55 23.75
CA ASN A 276 7.90 26.01 23.82
C ASN A 276 6.87 26.53 22.80
N ILE A 277 6.88 25.98 21.58
CA ILE A 277 5.89 26.36 20.56
C ILE A 277 4.48 25.91 20.97
N PHE A 278 4.32 24.72 21.59
CA PHE A 278 3.03 24.26 22.10
C PHE A 278 2.43 25.28 23.07
N GLU A 279 3.20 25.72 24.06
CA GLU A 279 2.75 26.68 25.08
C GLU A 279 2.35 28.04 24.48
N ILE A 280 3.18 28.59 23.60
CA ILE A 280 2.92 29.89 22.95
C ILE A 280 1.64 29.82 22.12
N VAL A 281 1.50 28.77 21.30
CA VAL A 281 0.39 28.62 20.37
C VAL A 281 -0.92 28.32 21.10
N THR A 282 -0.91 27.44 22.12
CA THR A 282 -2.11 27.16 22.91
C THR A 282 -2.57 28.37 23.71
N SER A 283 -1.64 29.16 24.23
CA SER A 283 -1.96 30.42 24.92
C SER A 283 -2.58 31.44 23.95
N HIS A 284 -1.98 31.64 22.78
CA HIS A 284 -2.48 32.58 21.77
C HIS A 284 -3.86 32.18 21.25
N LEU A 285 -4.02 30.94 20.78
CA LEU A 285 -5.29 30.47 20.22
C LEU A 285 -6.36 30.27 21.30
N GLY A 286 -5.96 29.90 22.52
CA GLY A 286 -6.88 29.73 23.66
C GLY A 286 -7.60 31.01 24.04
N THR A 287 -6.90 32.15 24.09
CA THR A 287 -7.52 33.46 24.39
C THR A 287 -8.57 33.86 23.35
N ARG A 288 -8.34 33.54 22.08
CA ARG A 288 -9.23 33.86 20.97
C ARG A 288 -10.55 33.08 21.01
N TRP A 289 -10.56 31.89 21.58
CA TRP A 289 -11.71 30.98 21.56
C TRP A 289 -12.47 30.83 22.88
N ASN A 290 -11.92 31.30 24.00
CA ASN A 290 -12.58 31.45 25.30
C ASN A 290 -13.39 30.21 25.76
N LYS A 291 -12.88 29.00 25.49
CA LYS A 291 -13.42 27.72 25.97
C LYS A 291 -12.33 26.98 26.73
N LYS A 292 -12.60 26.58 27.97
CA LYS A 292 -11.74 25.64 28.70
C LYS A 292 -11.88 24.26 28.08
N ILE A 293 -10.77 23.72 27.62
CA ILE A 293 -10.69 22.38 27.06
C ILE A 293 -10.05 21.47 28.11
N ALA A 294 -10.66 20.30 28.34
CA ALA A 294 -10.28 19.41 29.44
C ALA A 294 -8.87 18.80 29.28
N LYS A 295 -8.41 18.57 28.04
CA LYS A 295 -7.14 17.87 27.80
C LYS A 295 -6.59 18.09 26.39
N LEU A 296 -5.27 18.21 26.27
CA LEU A 296 -4.53 18.08 25.01
C LEU A 296 -3.15 17.46 25.24
N ASP A 297 -2.94 16.20 24.85
CA ASP A 297 -1.59 15.62 24.87
C ASP A 297 -0.93 15.62 23.50
N HIS A 298 0.37 15.87 23.46
CA HIS A 298 1.22 15.77 22.28
C HIS A 298 2.03 14.48 22.37
N VAL A 299 1.82 13.52 21.48
CA VAL A 299 2.46 12.20 21.53
C VAL A 299 3.44 12.06 20.36
N VAL A 300 4.72 11.91 20.68
CA VAL A 300 5.81 11.77 19.70
C VAL A 300 6.08 10.30 19.43
N LEU A 301 5.82 9.86 18.20
CA LEU A 301 5.90 8.45 17.80
C LEU A 301 7.24 8.12 17.13
N PRO A 302 8.00 7.13 17.62
CA PRO A 302 9.28 6.73 17.04
C PRO A 302 9.11 6.03 15.70
N GLU A 303 10.11 6.13 14.83
CA GLU A 303 10.10 5.44 13.53
C GLU A 303 10.42 3.94 13.70
N SER A 304 9.64 3.06 13.05
CA SER A 304 9.96 1.64 12.96
C SER A 304 9.91 1.14 11.51
N GLU A 305 10.72 0.12 11.19
CA GLU A 305 10.70 -0.56 9.89
C GLU A 305 9.36 -1.29 9.61
N ASN A 306 8.39 -1.28 10.53
CA ASN A 306 7.04 -1.79 10.28
C ASN A 306 6.05 -0.67 9.92
N MET A 307 6.46 0.61 9.98
CA MET A 307 5.68 1.79 9.53
C MET A 307 5.71 2.02 8.01
N TRP A 308 5.94 0.99 7.19
CA TRP A 308 5.76 1.15 5.73
C TRP A 308 4.28 1.12 5.39
N ASP A 309 3.63 2.27 5.50
CA ASP A 309 2.72 2.65 4.44
C ASP A 309 2.68 4.16 4.23
N TRP A 310 2.51 4.54 2.98
CA TRP A 310 2.59 5.89 2.42
C TRP A 310 1.43 6.81 2.86
N HIS A 311 0.89 6.57 4.05
CA HIS A 311 -0.41 7.07 4.51
C HIS A 311 -0.33 7.83 5.84
N PHE A 312 0.78 7.77 6.59
CA PHE A 312 0.92 8.53 7.84
C PHE A 312 1.38 9.97 7.51
N ARG A 313 0.49 10.95 7.73
CA ARG A 313 0.80 12.39 7.70
C ARG A 313 1.84 12.71 8.75
N ASP A 314 2.60 13.80 8.56
CA ASP A 314 3.67 14.17 9.50
C ASP A 314 3.15 14.51 10.91
N GLY A 315 1.86 14.84 11.04
CA GLY A 315 1.09 14.94 12.28
C GLY A 315 -0.36 14.49 12.08
N MET A 316 -1.06 14.23 13.18
CA MET A 316 -2.47 13.84 13.18
C MET A 316 -3.19 14.31 14.44
N SER A 317 -4.24 15.11 14.24
CA SER A 317 -4.99 15.77 15.31
C SER A 317 -6.28 15.02 15.68
N LEU A 318 -6.21 14.19 16.73
CA LEU A 318 -7.38 13.54 17.33
C LEU A 318 -7.88 14.33 18.56
N TRP A 319 -9.08 13.99 19.04
CA TRP A 319 -9.63 14.74 20.16
C TRP A 319 -8.81 14.53 21.42
N GLY A 320 -8.12 15.56 21.91
CA GLY A 320 -7.34 15.52 23.15
C GLY A 320 -5.99 14.80 23.03
N LEU A 321 -5.64 14.30 21.84
CA LEU A 321 -4.37 13.65 21.53
C LEU A 321 -3.92 14.10 20.13
N ILE A 322 -2.74 14.72 20.02
CA ILE A 322 -2.10 15.01 18.73
C ILE A 322 -0.87 14.13 18.60
N PHE A 323 -0.78 13.38 17.51
CA PHE A 323 0.36 12.52 17.22
C PHE A 323 1.32 13.22 16.26
N TYR A 324 2.63 13.11 16.54
CA TYR A 324 3.69 13.61 15.67
C TYR A 324 4.66 12.50 15.35
N ARG A 325 5.17 12.49 14.11
CA ARG A 325 6.31 11.65 13.78
C ARG A 325 7.58 12.20 14.43
N GLU A 326 8.35 11.37 15.12
CA GLU A 326 9.56 11.77 15.86
C GLU A 326 10.53 12.59 15.00
N ARG A 327 10.92 12.10 13.82
CA ARG A 327 11.79 12.84 12.89
C ARG A 327 11.26 14.20 12.41
N LYS A 328 9.97 14.51 12.61
CA LYS A 328 9.35 15.76 12.15
C LYS A 328 9.20 16.81 13.24
N ILE A 329 9.37 16.43 14.51
CA ILE A 329 9.17 17.30 15.67
C ILE A 329 10.47 17.57 16.44
N ILE A 330 11.48 16.69 16.35
CA ILE A 330 12.77 16.88 17.03
C ILE A 330 13.60 18.00 16.37
N TYR A 331 14.32 18.75 17.21
CA TYR A 331 15.27 19.80 16.83
C TYR A 331 16.58 19.67 17.64
N ASN A 332 17.70 19.58 16.93
CA ASN A 332 19.04 19.61 17.52
C ASN A 332 19.79 20.88 17.07
N GLU A 333 20.05 21.80 17.99
CA GLU A 333 20.69 23.09 17.69
C GLU A 333 22.11 22.98 17.10
N ALA A 334 22.85 21.92 17.45
CA ALA A 334 24.20 21.70 16.95
C ALA A 334 24.24 21.29 15.46
N ILE A 335 23.16 20.65 14.98
CA ILE A 335 23.14 19.95 13.68
C ILE A 335 22.12 20.57 12.72
N ASP A 336 20.95 20.94 13.22
CA ASP A 336 19.83 21.33 12.39
C ASP A 336 19.93 22.79 11.91
N PRO A 337 19.50 23.08 10.66
CA PRO A 337 19.47 24.42 10.12
C PRO A 337 18.36 25.25 10.79
N PRO A 338 18.43 26.60 10.72
CA PRO A 338 17.36 27.46 11.16
C PRO A 338 16.00 27.19 10.47
N SER A 339 16.00 26.73 9.22
CA SER A 339 14.77 26.39 8.49
C SER A 339 13.97 25.28 9.18
N ARG A 340 14.63 24.40 9.93
CA ARG A 340 14.00 23.31 10.68
C ARG A 340 13.05 23.83 11.75
N LYS A 341 13.39 24.96 12.41
CA LYS A 341 12.51 25.62 13.39
C LYS A 341 11.18 26.05 12.74
N ILE A 342 11.23 26.55 11.50
CA ILE A 342 10.05 26.97 10.75
C ILE A 342 9.18 25.76 10.39
N GLU A 343 9.79 24.65 9.96
CA GLU A 343 9.06 23.41 9.64
C GLU A 343 8.32 22.85 10.86
N ILE A 344 9.01 22.76 12.00
CA ILE A 344 8.42 22.28 13.27
C ILE A 344 7.30 23.22 13.69
N THR A 345 7.55 24.54 13.69
CA THR A 345 6.54 25.55 14.06
C THR A 345 5.29 25.41 13.20
N ARG A 346 5.44 25.28 11.89
CA ARG A 346 4.32 25.09 10.95
C ARG A 346 3.52 23.84 11.24
N LEU A 347 4.20 22.70 11.45
CA LEU A 347 3.54 21.44 11.75
C LEU A 347 2.76 21.54 13.07
N VAL A 348 3.39 22.05 14.12
CA VAL A 348 2.78 22.21 15.44
C VAL A 348 1.53 23.09 15.38
N VAL A 349 1.66 24.28 14.79
CA VAL A 349 0.54 25.23 14.72
C VAL A 349 -0.57 24.66 13.83
N HIS A 350 -0.22 23.97 12.74
CA HIS A 350 -1.21 23.31 11.88
C HIS A 350 -2.05 22.29 12.65
N GLU A 351 -1.42 21.37 13.39
CA GLU A 351 -2.15 20.31 14.11
C GLU A 351 -3.00 20.87 15.27
N ILE A 352 -2.54 21.93 15.95
CA ILE A 352 -3.32 22.61 17.00
C ILE A 352 -4.49 23.39 16.39
N ALA A 353 -4.28 24.10 15.27
CA ALA A 353 -5.37 24.76 14.56
C ALA A 353 -6.40 23.74 14.04
N HIS A 354 -5.92 22.58 13.56
CA HIS A 354 -6.75 21.46 13.13
C HIS A 354 -7.60 20.92 14.27
N TYR A 355 -6.99 20.70 15.45
CA TYR A 355 -7.67 20.28 16.68
C TYR A 355 -8.84 21.23 17.02
N LEU A 356 -8.58 22.54 17.02
CA LEU A 356 -9.59 23.56 17.31
C LEU A 356 -10.69 23.59 16.25
N SER A 357 -10.32 23.49 14.96
CA SER A 357 -11.28 23.53 13.85
C SER A 357 -12.22 22.32 13.82
N ASN A 358 -11.72 21.12 14.14
CA ASN A 358 -12.53 19.89 14.24
C ASN A 358 -13.58 19.97 15.35
N ASN A 359 -13.28 20.70 16.43
CA ASN A 359 -14.21 20.93 17.53
C ASN A 359 -15.35 21.91 17.15
N LEU A 360 -15.15 22.74 16.12
CA LEU A 360 -16.12 23.74 15.67
C LEU A 360 -16.97 23.24 14.50
N ILE A 361 -16.35 22.55 13.55
CA ILE A 361 -16.97 22.19 12.28
C ILE A 361 -17.56 20.78 12.39
N ARG A 362 -18.85 20.65 12.06
CA ARG A 362 -19.51 19.34 11.94
C ARG A 362 -19.45 18.88 10.49
N LEU A 363 -18.59 17.90 10.22
CA LEU A 363 -18.58 17.20 8.94
C LEU A 363 -19.84 16.33 8.81
N SER A 364 -20.62 16.55 7.75
CA SER A 364 -21.76 15.69 7.38
C SER A 364 -21.30 14.44 6.63
N TRP A 365 -20.22 14.56 5.85
CA TRP A 365 -19.61 13.48 5.08
C TRP A 365 -18.16 13.82 4.68
N TRP A 366 -17.39 12.80 4.30
CA TRP A 366 -15.97 12.93 3.93
C TRP A 366 -15.71 13.78 2.70
N SER A 367 -16.70 13.98 1.82
CA SER A 367 -16.59 14.89 0.66
C SER A 367 -16.32 16.35 1.03
N TYR A 368 -16.52 16.71 2.31
CA TYR A 368 -16.31 18.05 2.85
C TYR A 368 -15.03 18.16 3.69
N LEU A 369 -14.18 17.12 3.73
CA LEU A 369 -12.94 17.10 4.52
C LEU A 369 -12.02 18.30 4.24
N TRP A 370 -11.98 18.78 2.99
CA TRP A 370 -11.17 19.93 2.60
C TRP A 370 -11.48 21.20 3.43
N ILE A 371 -12.69 21.32 4.00
CA ILE A 371 -13.08 22.47 4.82
C ILE A 371 -12.33 22.48 6.15
N THR A 372 -12.25 21.34 6.85
CA THR A 372 -11.53 21.25 8.13
C THR A 372 -10.03 21.47 7.93
N ASP A 373 -9.48 20.77 6.94
CA ASP A 373 -8.07 20.84 6.56
C ASP A 373 -7.69 22.25 6.07
N GLY A 374 -8.45 22.81 5.12
CA GLY A 374 -8.18 24.13 4.54
C GLY A 374 -8.29 25.27 5.55
N ILE A 375 -9.31 25.26 6.41
CA ILE A 375 -9.47 26.27 7.47
C ILE A 375 -8.33 26.16 8.49
N ALA A 376 -7.95 24.94 8.89
CA ALA A 376 -6.83 24.73 9.79
C ALA A 376 -5.51 25.30 9.23
N GLY A 377 -5.24 25.08 7.93
CA GLY A 377 -4.09 25.65 7.25
C GLY A 377 -4.06 27.19 7.26
N LEU A 378 -5.19 27.83 6.96
CA LEU A 378 -5.31 29.29 6.98
C LEU A 378 -5.15 29.87 8.39
N LEU A 379 -5.83 29.27 9.38
CA LEU A 379 -5.71 29.67 10.78
C LEU A 379 -4.28 29.53 11.27
N ALA A 380 -3.59 28.46 10.89
CA ALA A 380 -2.21 28.24 11.26
C ALA A 380 -1.27 29.30 10.66
N ALA A 381 -1.42 29.61 9.36
CA ALA A 381 -0.62 30.66 8.71
C ALA A 381 -0.82 32.02 9.39
N ASN A 382 -2.07 32.40 9.68
CA ASN A 382 -2.39 33.64 10.37
C ASN A 382 -1.84 33.68 11.79
N ALA A 383 -2.00 32.59 12.55
CA ALA A 383 -1.48 32.50 13.92
C ALA A 383 0.04 32.62 13.96
N ILE A 384 0.76 31.97 13.04
CA ILE A 384 2.22 32.10 12.96
C ILE A 384 2.62 33.54 12.62
N ASN A 385 1.90 34.22 11.72
CA ASN A 385 2.19 35.61 11.37
C ASN A 385 1.92 36.58 12.53
N GLU A 386 0.90 36.31 13.36
CA GLU A 386 0.60 37.09 14.57
C GLU A 386 1.63 36.84 15.69
N ILE A 387 2.04 35.58 15.91
CA ILE A 387 2.97 35.18 16.97
C ILE A 387 4.43 35.54 16.60
N PHE A 388 4.79 35.38 15.32
CA PHE A 388 6.14 35.61 14.80
C PHE A 388 6.09 36.57 13.60
N PRO A 389 5.94 37.89 13.82
CA PRO A 389 5.76 38.88 12.73
C PRO A 389 6.90 38.90 11.69
N ASP A 390 8.14 38.69 12.12
CA ASP A 390 9.32 38.69 11.25
C ASP A 390 9.48 37.42 10.40
N SER A 391 8.62 36.42 10.61
CA SER A 391 8.71 35.12 9.92
C SER A 391 8.33 35.16 8.44
N ARG A 392 7.58 36.20 8.02
CA ARG A 392 6.98 36.36 6.67
C ARG A 392 6.26 35.11 6.17
N ILE A 393 5.57 34.42 7.08
CA ILE A 393 4.93 33.13 6.79
C ILE A 393 3.75 33.27 5.82
N SER A 394 3.08 34.42 5.80
CA SER A 394 2.06 34.74 4.80
C SER A 394 2.64 34.82 3.39
N ASP A 395 3.83 35.40 3.21
CA ASP A 395 4.51 35.42 1.91
C ASP A 395 4.93 34.01 1.49
N LEU A 396 5.48 33.24 2.43
CA LEU A 396 5.85 31.84 2.22
C LEU A 396 4.63 30.96 1.94
N PHE A 397 3.43 31.29 2.43
CA PHE A 397 2.22 30.56 2.11
C PHE A 397 1.90 30.65 0.62
N VAL A 398 2.05 31.85 0.02
CA VAL A 398 1.85 32.06 -1.42
C VAL A 398 2.89 31.28 -2.23
N VAL A 399 4.18 31.48 -1.98
CA VAL A 399 5.23 30.91 -2.84
C VAL A 399 5.49 29.42 -2.60
N GLN A 400 5.16 28.88 -1.42
CA GLN A 400 5.39 27.46 -1.09
C GLN A 400 4.15 26.59 -1.15
N MET A 401 2.95 27.12 -0.89
CA MET A 401 1.72 26.32 -0.93
C MET A 401 0.89 26.61 -2.18
N GLN A 402 0.65 27.89 -2.49
CA GLN A 402 -0.18 28.27 -3.64
C GLN A 402 0.51 28.01 -4.97
N HIS A 403 1.79 28.38 -5.15
CA HIS A 403 2.54 28.04 -6.37
C HIS A 403 2.72 26.53 -6.55
N ASP A 404 2.98 25.78 -5.47
CA ASP A 404 3.05 24.32 -5.51
C ASP A 404 1.73 23.71 -5.97
N SER A 405 0.62 24.26 -5.48
CA SER A 405 -0.71 23.86 -5.89
C SER A 405 -0.97 24.12 -7.38
N LEU A 406 -0.65 25.32 -7.88
CA LEU A 406 -0.82 25.66 -9.31
C LEU A 406 0.06 24.80 -10.24
N ASN A 407 1.21 24.33 -9.77
CA ASN A 407 2.15 23.51 -10.55
C ASN A 407 1.82 22.01 -10.57
N LEU A 408 1.09 21.47 -9.59
CA LEU A 408 0.72 20.05 -9.55
C LEU A 408 -0.48 19.70 -10.46
N ASP A 409 -1.21 20.70 -10.95
CA ASP A 409 -2.49 20.55 -11.64
C ASP A 409 -2.36 20.50 -13.19
N THR A 410 -1.15 20.51 -13.75
CA THR A 410 -0.89 20.58 -15.20
C THR A 410 -1.26 19.32 -16.00
N HIS A 411 -1.44 18.17 -15.34
CA HIS A 411 -1.61 16.86 -16.00
C HIS A 411 -2.89 16.11 -15.62
N SER A 412 -3.96 16.79 -15.20
CA SER A 412 -5.24 16.16 -14.80
C SER A 412 -5.11 15.10 -13.69
N LEU A 413 -4.11 15.26 -12.81
CA LEU A 413 -3.86 14.38 -11.67
C LEU A 413 -4.69 14.79 -10.45
N MET A 414 -4.96 16.09 -10.29
CA MET A 414 -5.74 16.63 -9.18
C MET A 414 -7.25 16.50 -9.46
N LYS A 415 -7.99 16.04 -8.44
CA LYS A 415 -9.46 15.96 -8.46
C LYS A 415 -10.07 17.25 -7.90
N PRO A 416 -11.36 17.56 -8.19
CA PRO A 416 -12.06 18.68 -7.56
C PRO A 416 -12.09 18.54 -6.02
N LEU A 417 -12.06 19.68 -5.31
CA LEU A 417 -12.13 19.71 -3.83
C LEU A 417 -13.35 18.97 -3.28
N GLN A 418 -14.50 19.13 -3.94
CA GLN A 418 -15.71 18.36 -3.65
C GLN A 418 -15.84 17.24 -4.68
N GLN A 419 -15.57 16.01 -4.26
CA GLN A 419 -15.69 14.81 -5.10
C GLN A 419 -16.87 13.96 -4.65
N LYS A 420 -17.55 13.33 -5.62
CA LYS A 420 -18.44 12.20 -5.34
C LYS A 420 -17.59 10.99 -4.92
N ILE A 421 -17.97 10.38 -3.80
CA ILE A 421 -17.32 9.19 -3.22
C ILE A 421 -18.16 7.99 -3.65
N ASN A 422 -17.56 7.07 -4.41
CA ASN A 422 -18.25 5.91 -4.96
C ASN A 422 -17.84 4.61 -4.25
N ASP A 423 -16.63 4.55 -3.68
CA ASP A 423 -16.13 3.40 -2.90
C ASP A 423 -15.47 3.89 -1.58
N ILE A 424 -15.40 3.02 -0.58
CA ILE A 424 -14.63 3.21 0.65
C ILE A 424 -13.17 3.58 0.34
N ALA A 425 -12.58 3.00 -0.70
CA ALA A 425 -11.21 3.31 -1.13
C ALA A 425 -11.05 4.77 -1.61
N ASP A 426 -12.11 5.42 -2.11
CA ASP A 426 -12.06 6.85 -2.44
C ASP A 426 -11.93 7.70 -1.18
N ILE A 427 -12.48 7.26 -0.05
CA ILE A 427 -12.37 7.95 1.23
C ILE A 427 -10.91 7.94 1.69
N ASP A 428 -10.23 6.79 1.64
CA ASP A 428 -8.81 6.69 1.96
C ASP A 428 -7.97 7.61 1.05
N LEU A 429 -8.31 7.73 -0.24
CA LEU A 429 -7.62 8.62 -1.18
C LEU A 429 -7.74 10.13 -0.84
N LEU A 430 -8.84 10.55 -0.19
CA LEU A 430 -9.01 11.95 0.24
C LEU A 430 -7.97 12.35 1.30
N PHE A 431 -7.48 11.39 2.08
CA PHE A 431 -6.47 11.61 3.11
C PHE A 431 -5.04 11.50 2.57
N THR A 432 -4.82 10.80 1.45
CA THR A 432 -3.51 10.64 0.78
C THR A 432 -3.19 11.74 -0.21
N SER A 433 -4.21 12.26 -0.90
CA SER A 433 -4.08 13.50 -1.66
C SER A 433 -3.88 14.65 -0.68
N VAL A 434 -3.02 15.60 -1.04
CA VAL A 434 -2.88 16.83 -0.26
C VAL A 434 -4.20 17.58 -0.43
N SER A 435 -5.17 17.30 0.43
CA SER A 435 -6.56 17.81 0.38
C SER A 435 -6.61 19.35 0.42
N TYR A 436 -5.50 19.97 0.80
CA TYR A 436 -5.22 21.40 0.86
C TYR A 436 -4.76 22.01 -0.47
N ILE A 437 -4.33 21.18 -1.43
CA ILE A 437 -3.82 21.63 -2.72
C ILE A 437 -5.00 21.69 -3.70
N LYS A 438 -5.36 22.91 -4.05
CA LYS A 438 -6.48 23.22 -4.94
C LYS A 438 -6.16 22.74 -6.37
N GLY A 439 -7.20 22.23 -7.04
CA GLY A 439 -7.14 21.70 -8.42
C GLY A 439 -7.32 22.78 -9.49
N LYS A 440 -7.97 22.45 -10.62
CA LYS A 440 -8.21 23.34 -11.79
C LYS A 440 -8.28 24.84 -11.45
N TYR A 441 -7.42 25.62 -12.11
CA TYR A 441 -7.39 27.08 -12.04
C TYR A 441 -7.73 27.72 -13.40
N PRO A 442 -8.29 28.94 -13.41
CA PRO A 442 -8.44 29.70 -14.65
C PRO A 442 -7.14 30.41 -15.02
N VAL A 443 -6.93 30.60 -16.32
CA VAL A 443 -5.90 31.49 -16.88
C VAL A 443 -6.58 32.76 -17.36
N VAL A 444 -6.12 33.90 -16.85
CA VAL A 444 -6.59 35.23 -17.26
C VAL A 444 -5.60 35.80 -18.27
N ASN A 445 -6.09 36.10 -19.47
CA ASN A 445 -5.31 36.70 -20.56
C ASN A 445 -5.49 38.21 -20.58
N VAL A 446 -4.38 38.94 -20.66
CA VAL A 446 -4.31 40.39 -20.72
C VAL A 446 -3.76 40.79 -22.07
N ILE A 447 -4.57 41.48 -22.87
CA ILE A 447 -4.23 41.90 -24.23
C ILE A 447 -4.36 43.42 -24.33
N GLN A 448 -3.35 44.08 -24.85
CA GLN A 448 -3.39 45.51 -25.15
C GLN A 448 -4.04 45.73 -26.53
N ASP A 449 -5.14 46.47 -26.56
CA ASP A 449 -5.72 46.98 -27.82
C ASP A 449 -5.00 48.27 -28.21
N SER A 450 -4.06 48.14 -29.15
CA SER A 450 -3.23 49.24 -29.65
C SER A 450 -4.00 50.31 -30.41
N ARG A 451 -5.27 50.08 -30.77
CA ARG A 451 -6.10 51.04 -31.52
C ARG A 451 -6.83 52.03 -30.63
N ASN A 452 -7.13 51.66 -29.38
CA ASN A 452 -8.03 52.40 -28.50
C ASN A 452 -7.42 52.75 -27.13
N ASP A 453 -6.13 52.45 -26.87
CA ASP A 453 -5.50 52.59 -25.55
C ASP A 453 -6.29 51.89 -24.43
N HIS A 454 -6.80 50.70 -24.76
CA HIS A 454 -7.58 49.87 -23.85
C HIS A 454 -6.83 48.57 -23.55
N VAL A 455 -7.02 48.05 -22.33
CA VAL A 455 -6.58 46.69 -21.99
C VAL A 455 -7.80 45.80 -21.87
N ILE A 456 -7.77 44.68 -22.59
CA ILE A 456 -8.81 43.65 -22.57
C ILE A 456 -8.32 42.54 -21.66
N ILE A 457 -9.07 42.30 -20.59
CA ILE A 457 -8.87 41.18 -19.67
C ILE A 457 -9.90 40.12 -20.00
N SER A 458 -9.48 38.89 -20.22
CA SER A 458 -10.37 37.80 -20.62
C SER A 458 -9.98 36.47 -19.99
N HIS A 459 -10.91 35.52 -19.94
CA HIS A 459 -10.61 34.13 -19.54
C HIS A 459 -11.21 33.15 -20.54
N LYS A 460 -10.61 31.96 -20.65
CA LYS A 460 -11.13 30.85 -21.46
C LYS A 460 -11.61 29.73 -20.53
N GLY A 461 -12.79 29.88 -19.92
CA GLY A 461 -13.38 28.82 -19.10
C GLY A 461 -14.76 29.12 -18.53
N ASN A 462 -15.80 28.41 -19.00
CA ASN A 462 -17.22 28.69 -18.72
C ASN A 462 -17.71 28.39 -17.29
N SER A 463 -16.89 28.49 -16.24
CA SER A 463 -17.28 28.03 -14.88
C SER A 463 -16.68 28.76 -13.68
N TRP A 464 -15.92 29.86 -13.87
CA TRP A 464 -15.23 30.52 -12.74
C TRP A 464 -15.74 31.94 -12.46
N TRP A 465 -15.81 32.26 -11.18
CA TRP A 465 -15.92 33.63 -10.66
C TRP A 465 -14.51 34.07 -10.26
N ILE A 466 -13.93 35.01 -11.01
CA ILE A 466 -12.53 35.41 -10.86
C ILE A 466 -12.49 36.86 -10.37
N PRO A 467 -12.05 37.12 -9.11
CA PRO A 467 -11.85 38.47 -8.62
C PRO A 467 -10.61 39.08 -9.28
N ILE A 468 -10.77 40.22 -9.94
CA ILE A 468 -9.69 40.93 -10.64
C ILE A 468 -9.24 42.13 -9.82
N THR A 469 -7.98 42.09 -9.41
CA THR A 469 -7.21 43.21 -8.87
C THR A 469 -6.13 43.60 -9.88
N TYR A 470 -5.83 44.90 -10.01
CA TYR A 470 -4.77 45.37 -10.92
C TYR A 470 -4.14 46.67 -10.42
N THR A 471 -2.93 46.94 -10.92
CA THR A 471 -2.21 48.21 -10.75
C THR A 471 -1.46 48.53 -12.04
N THR A 472 -1.12 49.80 -12.26
CA THR A 472 -0.42 50.24 -13.47
C THR A 472 0.93 50.87 -13.12
N GLN A 473 1.80 51.03 -14.10
CA GLN A 473 3.11 51.66 -13.89
C GLN A 473 3.01 53.07 -13.30
N THR A 474 1.99 53.85 -13.66
CA THR A 474 1.83 55.22 -13.17
C THR A 474 1.04 55.34 -11.88
N ASP A 475 0.26 54.32 -11.53
CA ASP A 475 -0.52 54.28 -10.30
C ASP A 475 -0.27 52.98 -9.53
N LEU A 476 0.78 53.01 -8.71
CA LEU A 476 1.39 51.86 -8.02
C LEU A 476 0.69 51.58 -6.68
N HIS A 477 -0.40 50.84 -6.72
CA HIS A 477 -1.27 50.51 -5.59
C HIS A 477 -1.26 49.01 -5.24
N PHE A 478 -0.09 48.40 -5.11
CA PHE A 478 0.05 46.97 -4.81
C PHE A 478 -0.51 46.50 -3.45
N ASN A 479 -0.78 47.42 -2.53
CA ASN A 479 -1.32 47.10 -1.20
C ASN A 479 -2.86 47.05 -1.17
N ASP A 480 -3.54 47.56 -2.20
CA ASP A 480 -4.99 47.47 -2.30
C ASP A 480 -5.40 46.18 -3.01
N THR A 481 -5.63 45.13 -2.24
CA THR A 481 -6.02 43.81 -2.76
C THR A 481 -7.54 43.63 -2.89
N LYS A 482 -8.33 44.71 -2.79
CA LYS A 482 -9.78 44.65 -2.99
C LYS A 482 -10.11 44.46 -4.48
N PRO A 483 -10.93 43.47 -4.86
CA PRO A 483 -11.30 43.26 -6.26
C PRO A 483 -12.04 44.47 -6.85
N TYR A 484 -11.51 45.02 -7.93
CA TYR A 484 -12.16 46.08 -8.70
C TYR A 484 -13.27 45.53 -9.58
N TYR A 485 -13.04 44.33 -10.15
CA TYR A 485 -13.98 43.68 -11.04
C TYR A 485 -14.09 42.18 -10.76
N TRP A 486 -15.13 41.57 -11.31
CA TRP A 486 -15.32 40.12 -11.32
C TRP A 486 -15.53 39.63 -12.75
N LEU A 487 -14.65 38.77 -13.24
CA LEU A 487 -14.97 37.95 -14.41
C LEU A 487 -15.92 36.85 -13.95
N THR A 488 -17.03 36.67 -14.65
CA THR A 488 -18.03 35.65 -14.33
C THR A 488 -18.10 34.62 -15.46
N PRO A 489 -18.77 33.48 -15.25
CA PRO A 489 -19.03 32.52 -16.33
C PRO A 489 -19.78 33.12 -17.53
N TYR A 490 -20.47 34.25 -17.33
CA TYR A 490 -21.27 34.94 -18.35
C TYR A 490 -20.60 36.21 -18.89
N THR A 491 -19.59 36.73 -18.19
CA THR A 491 -18.80 37.91 -18.58
C THR A 491 -17.36 37.49 -18.84
N GLU A 492 -17.13 37.04 -20.07
CA GLU A 492 -15.84 36.49 -20.50
C GLU A 492 -14.73 37.55 -20.66
N LYS A 493 -15.11 38.82 -20.76
CA LYS A 493 -14.18 39.93 -21.04
C LYS A 493 -14.52 41.20 -20.25
N ILE A 494 -13.49 41.91 -19.82
CA ILE A 494 -13.55 43.23 -19.18
C ILE A 494 -12.60 44.15 -19.94
N ILE A 495 -13.03 45.39 -20.16
CA ILE A 495 -12.25 46.42 -20.85
C ILE A 495 -11.90 47.50 -19.84
N ILE A 496 -10.60 47.74 -19.65
CA ILE A 496 -10.11 48.84 -18.83
C ILE A 496 -9.69 49.98 -19.77
N PRO A 497 -10.41 51.12 -19.75
CA PRO A 497 -10.09 52.27 -20.60
C PRO A 497 -8.95 53.12 -20.02
N ASN A 498 -8.36 53.96 -20.87
CA ASN A 498 -7.43 55.04 -20.49
C ASN A 498 -6.14 54.60 -19.79
N ILE A 499 -5.59 53.44 -20.15
CA ILE A 499 -4.23 53.06 -19.72
C ILE A 499 -3.25 53.76 -20.64
N LYS A 500 -2.28 54.50 -20.08
CA LYS A 500 -1.30 55.24 -20.86
C LYS A 500 -0.59 54.30 -21.84
N GLN A 501 -0.40 54.77 -23.07
CA GLN A 501 0.02 53.97 -24.21
C GLN A 501 1.27 53.11 -23.96
N PHE A 502 2.18 53.50 -23.06
CA PHE A 502 3.43 52.81 -22.72
C PHE A 502 3.48 52.18 -21.32
N ASP A 503 2.43 52.30 -20.51
CA ASP A 503 2.41 51.72 -19.17
C ASP A 503 2.24 50.20 -19.24
N TRP A 504 2.83 49.49 -18.28
CA TRP A 504 2.46 48.12 -17.97
C TRP A 504 1.26 48.08 -17.00
N ILE A 505 0.54 46.96 -17.03
CA ILE A 505 -0.49 46.60 -16.04
C ILE A 505 -0.13 45.25 -15.43
N ILE A 506 -0.24 45.13 -14.10
CA ILE A 506 -0.04 43.87 -13.37
C ILE A 506 -1.36 43.52 -12.68
N LEU A 507 -1.83 42.29 -12.91
CA LEU A 507 -3.04 41.76 -12.29
C LEU A 507 -2.71 40.83 -11.12
N ASN A 508 -3.72 40.54 -10.30
CA ASN A 508 -3.65 39.62 -9.17
C ASN A 508 -2.66 40.12 -8.12
N LEU A 509 -2.93 41.31 -7.57
CA LEU A 509 -2.07 41.95 -6.57
C LEU A 509 -1.84 41.03 -5.38
N GLN A 510 -0.55 40.86 -5.04
CA GLN A 510 -0.04 39.93 -4.04
C GLN A 510 -0.46 38.46 -4.24
N GLN A 511 -0.94 38.11 -5.43
CA GLN A 511 -1.48 36.81 -5.80
C GLN A 511 -2.61 36.29 -4.88
N THR A 512 -3.41 37.22 -4.37
CA THR A 512 -4.57 36.92 -3.50
C THR A 512 -5.64 36.08 -4.20
N GLY A 513 -5.74 36.16 -5.53
CA GLY A 513 -6.58 35.32 -6.36
C GLY A 513 -5.90 34.03 -6.78
N TYR A 514 -6.66 32.94 -6.81
CA TYR A 514 -6.19 31.63 -7.25
C TYR A 514 -6.35 31.46 -8.77
N TYR A 515 -5.49 32.13 -9.54
CA TYR A 515 -5.44 32.06 -11.00
C TYR A 515 -4.07 32.53 -11.52
N ARG A 516 -3.71 32.10 -12.73
CA ARG A 516 -2.51 32.56 -13.43
C ARG A 516 -2.84 33.70 -14.38
N VAL A 517 -1.88 34.60 -14.61
CA VAL A 517 -2.05 35.74 -15.53
C VAL A 517 -1.09 35.61 -16.70
N ASN A 518 -1.63 35.46 -17.91
CA ASN A 518 -0.86 35.53 -19.13
C ASN A 518 -1.00 36.92 -19.75
N TYR A 519 0.12 37.50 -20.14
CA TYR A 519 0.16 38.78 -20.82
C TYR A 519 0.48 38.57 -22.31
N ASP A 520 0.08 39.51 -23.17
CA ASP A 520 0.60 39.51 -24.54
C ASP A 520 2.10 39.85 -24.58
N LEU A 521 2.74 39.64 -25.75
CA LEU A 521 4.19 39.82 -25.88
C LEU A 521 4.63 41.26 -25.60
N THR A 522 3.84 42.26 -26.00
CA THR A 522 4.13 43.67 -25.80
C THR A 522 4.13 44.02 -24.31
N MET A 523 3.14 43.54 -23.57
CA MET A 523 3.03 43.74 -22.14
C MET A 523 4.12 42.99 -21.37
N TRP A 524 4.43 41.74 -21.75
CA TRP A 524 5.59 41.00 -21.22
C TRP A 524 6.88 41.79 -21.39
N GLN A 525 7.14 42.36 -22.57
CA GLN A 525 8.34 43.16 -22.83
C GLN A 525 8.43 44.41 -21.94
N ARG A 526 7.30 45.09 -21.68
CA ARG A 526 7.26 46.25 -20.77
C ARG A 526 7.56 45.86 -19.33
N ILE A 527 6.96 44.77 -18.85
CA ILE A 527 7.23 44.22 -17.52
C ILE A 527 8.71 43.84 -17.40
N ILE A 528 9.27 43.18 -18.41
CA ILE A 528 10.69 42.80 -18.48
C ILE A 528 11.60 44.03 -18.43
N SER A 529 11.29 45.07 -19.22
CA SER A 529 12.06 46.31 -19.23
C SER A 529 12.04 46.99 -17.86
N TYR A 530 10.88 47.01 -17.20
CA TYR A 530 10.73 47.61 -15.87
C TYR A 530 11.45 46.81 -14.78
N LEU A 531 11.32 45.47 -14.77
CA LEU A 531 12.05 44.60 -13.85
C LEU A 531 13.56 44.72 -14.05
N ASN A 532 14.02 44.89 -15.29
CA ASN A 532 15.45 45.09 -15.57
C ASN A 532 15.95 46.53 -15.31
N SER A 533 15.09 47.45 -14.87
CA SER A 533 15.50 48.79 -14.43
C SER A 533 15.87 48.83 -12.93
N ASP A 534 16.37 49.97 -12.46
CA ASP A 534 16.65 50.20 -11.04
C ASP A 534 15.37 50.30 -10.19
N ASN A 535 14.21 50.52 -10.83
CA ASN A 535 12.92 50.71 -10.17
C ASN A 535 12.15 49.40 -9.91
N TYR A 536 12.76 48.24 -10.14
CA TYR A 536 12.09 46.93 -10.04
C TYR A 536 11.46 46.67 -8.66
N LYS A 537 12.04 47.25 -7.59
CA LYS A 537 11.55 47.13 -6.21
C LYS A 537 10.17 47.77 -5.99
N ASN A 538 9.74 48.65 -6.90
CA ASN A 538 8.40 49.26 -6.86
C ASN A 538 7.30 48.23 -7.18
N ILE A 539 7.62 47.13 -7.87
CA ILE A 539 6.70 46.00 -8.01
C ILE A 539 6.74 45.20 -6.72
N HIS A 540 5.59 44.93 -6.10
CA HIS A 540 5.51 44.18 -4.86
C HIS A 540 6.16 42.80 -4.98
N ILE A 541 6.81 42.35 -3.92
CA ILE A 541 7.62 41.14 -3.93
C ILE A 541 6.87 39.88 -4.36
N LEU A 542 5.66 39.69 -3.85
CA LEU A 542 4.81 38.56 -4.24
C LEU A 542 4.40 38.61 -5.71
N ASN A 543 4.23 39.79 -6.29
CA ASN A 543 3.97 39.92 -7.72
C ASN A 543 5.23 39.64 -8.54
N ARG A 544 6.43 40.02 -8.08
CA ARG A 544 7.69 39.60 -8.73
C ARG A 544 7.83 38.07 -8.75
N ALA A 545 7.51 37.42 -7.62
CA ALA A 545 7.48 35.95 -7.53
C ALA A 545 6.41 35.33 -8.45
N GLN A 546 5.18 35.87 -8.44
CA GLN A 546 4.08 35.44 -9.31
C GLN A 546 4.48 35.51 -10.79
N ILE A 547 5.03 36.66 -11.22
CA ILE A 547 5.41 36.90 -12.62
C ILE A 547 6.45 35.86 -13.09
N LEU A 548 7.41 35.50 -12.24
CA LEU A 548 8.38 34.45 -12.53
C LEU A 548 7.76 33.05 -12.62
N ASP A 549 6.88 32.69 -11.68
CA ASP A 549 6.20 31.38 -11.66
C ASP A 549 5.24 31.23 -12.87
N ASP A 550 4.44 32.26 -13.17
CA ASP A 550 3.54 32.31 -14.33
C ASP A 550 4.33 32.23 -15.64
N ALA A 551 5.41 33.03 -15.80
CA ALA A 551 6.23 33.00 -17.01
C ALA A 551 6.91 31.64 -17.23
N PHE A 552 7.38 30.98 -16.17
CA PHE A 552 7.95 29.64 -16.26
C PHE A 552 6.90 28.61 -16.71
N TYR A 553 5.71 28.65 -16.10
CA TYR A 553 4.59 27.78 -16.48
C TYR A 553 4.22 27.94 -17.96
N PHE A 554 4.02 29.17 -18.44
CA PHE A 554 3.66 29.42 -19.83
C PHE A 554 4.79 29.07 -20.81
N ALA A 555 6.05 29.14 -20.38
CA ALA A 555 7.20 28.78 -21.22
C ALA A 555 7.41 27.27 -21.35
N ILE A 556 7.21 26.51 -20.27
CA ILE A 556 7.54 25.07 -20.22
C ILE A 556 6.33 24.17 -20.43
N GLU A 557 5.24 24.42 -19.69
CA GLU A 557 4.08 23.54 -19.64
C GLU A 557 3.10 23.88 -20.77
N GLU A 558 2.64 25.13 -20.84
CA GLU A 558 1.67 25.56 -21.86
C GLU A 558 2.31 25.80 -23.23
N LYS A 559 3.61 26.14 -23.25
CA LYS A 559 4.39 26.53 -24.44
C LYS A 559 3.79 27.71 -25.21
N SER A 560 3.04 28.57 -24.52
CA SER A 560 2.46 29.80 -25.07
C SER A 560 3.38 31.02 -24.95
N LEU A 561 4.44 30.93 -24.13
CA LEU A 561 5.49 31.95 -24.01
C LEU A 561 6.84 31.42 -24.53
N ASN A 562 7.59 32.25 -25.26
CA ASN A 562 8.92 31.87 -25.73
C ASN A 562 9.92 31.77 -24.56
N LEU A 563 10.72 30.72 -24.53
CA LEU A 563 11.73 30.50 -23.50
C LEU A 563 12.74 31.66 -23.39
N SER A 564 13.06 32.34 -24.50
CA SER A 564 13.89 33.54 -24.52
C SER A 564 13.27 34.70 -23.72
N THR A 565 11.95 34.83 -23.73
CA THR A 565 11.22 35.86 -22.98
C THR A 565 11.31 35.60 -21.47
N PHE A 566 11.17 34.34 -21.06
CA PHE A 566 11.39 33.92 -19.67
C PHE A 566 12.83 34.20 -19.21
N TRP A 567 13.84 33.86 -20.01
CA TRP A 567 15.22 34.16 -19.64
C TRP A 567 15.48 35.65 -19.55
N ASN A 568 15.03 36.46 -20.51
CA ASN A 568 15.13 37.92 -20.45
C ASN A 568 14.47 38.49 -19.19
N LEU A 569 13.33 37.93 -18.78
CA LEU A 569 12.67 38.28 -17.53
C LEU A 569 13.54 37.97 -16.32
N SER A 570 14.18 36.81 -16.26
CA SER A 570 15.02 36.38 -15.12
C SER A 570 16.28 37.23 -14.87
N HIS A 571 16.72 38.09 -15.81
CA HIS A 571 17.98 38.84 -15.69
C HIS A 571 18.04 39.77 -14.46
N TYR A 572 16.90 40.36 -14.06
CA TYR A 572 16.86 41.24 -12.90
C TYR A 572 17.21 40.54 -11.58
N LEU A 573 17.07 39.21 -11.53
CA LEU A 573 17.36 38.43 -10.33
C LEU A 573 18.80 38.59 -9.88
N SER A 574 19.74 38.88 -10.78
CA SER A 574 21.13 39.21 -10.44
C SER A 574 21.24 40.36 -9.41
N ARG A 575 20.22 41.22 -9.30
CA ARG A 575 20.12 42.33 -8.34
C ARG A 575 19.04 42.12 -7.27
N GLU A 576 18.28 41.05 -7.33
CA GLU A 576 17.25 40.72 -6.35
C GLU A 576 17.90 40.16 -5.08
N THR A 577 17.50 40.70 -3.93
CA THR A 577 18.06 40.29 -2.63
C THR A 577 17.07 39.52 -1.78
N ASP A 578 15.79 39.54 -2.14
CA ASP A 578 14.75 38.97 -1.32
C ASP A 578 14.41 37.52 -1.71
N TYR A 579 14.51 36.62 -0.73
CA TYR A 579 14.32 35.18 -0.94
C TYR A 579 12.91 34.80 -1.43
N VAL A 580 11.87 35.61 -1.17
CA VAL A 580 10.49 35.31 -1.60
C VAL A 580 10.40 35.41 -3.13
N ALA A 581 10.98 36.46 -3.72
CA ALA A 581 11.05 36.61 -5.18
C ALA A 581 11.96 35.56 -5.84
N TRP A 582 13.00 35.11 -5.13
CA TRP A 582 13.86 34.02 -5.58
C TRP A 582 13.21 32.65 -5.49
N TYR A 583 12.20 32.44 -4.65
CA TYR A 583 11.66 31.12 -4.37
C TYR A 583 11.19 30.34 -5.62
N PRO A 584 10.43 30.94 -6.57
CA PRO A 584 10.06 30.25 -7.82
C PRO A 584 11.30 29.76 -8.58
N MET A 585 12.36 30.58 -8.64
CA MET A 585 13.60 30.21 -9.30
C MET A 585 14.43 29.20 -8.51
N ILE A 586 14.43 29.24 -7.18
CA ILE A 586 15.04 28.22 -6.34
C ILE A 586 14.34 26.88 -6.57
N LYS A 587 13.01 26.87 -6.72
CA LYS A 587 12.25 25.65 -7.02
C LYS A 587 12.54 25.14 -8.43
N ILE A 588 12.63 26.03 -9.42
CA ILE A 588 13.09 25.70 -10.78
C ILE A 588 14.52 25.20 -10.75
N GLU A 589 15.41 25.78 -9.95
CA GLU A 589 16.78 25.31 -9.72
C GLU A 589 16.80 23.97 -9.01
N ILE A 590 15.91 23.67 -8.05
CA ILE A 590 15.76 22.34 -7.44
C ILE A 590 15.31 21.32 -8.50
N PHE A 591 14.44 21.73 -9.43
CA PHE A 591 14.06 20.92 -10.58
C PHE A 591 15.23 20.74 -11.57
N LYS A 592 16.02 21.79 -11.83
CA LYS A 592 17.28 21.70 -12.58
C LYS A 592 18.33 20.89 -11.83
N ILE A 593 18.36 20.87 -10.50
CA ILE A 593 19.22 20.03 -9.66
C ILE A 593 18.71 18.59 -9.73
N GLN A 594 17.41 18.34 -9.90
CA GLN A 594 16.88 17.02 -10.23
C GLN A 594 17.27 16.59 -11.65
N ILE A 595 17.28 17.52 -12.62
CA ILE A 595 17.77 17.28 -13.99
C ILE A 595 19.28 17.11 -14.02
N ALA A 596 20.04 17.91 -13.26
CA ALA A 596 21.48 17.82 -13.11
C ALA A 596 21.85 16.57 -12.30
N LYS A 597 21.00 16.13 -11.37
CA LYS A 597 21.07 14.80 -10.76
C LYS A 597 20.92 13.73 -11.83
N TRP A 598 19.95 13.83 -12.74
CA TRP A 598 19.87 12.92 -13.88
C TRP A 598 21.07 13.05 -14.84
N ALA A 599 21.60 14.24 -15.08
CA ALA A 599 22.78 14.48 -15.93
C ALA A 599 24.06 13.89 -15.32
N CYS A 600 24.30 14.11 -14.02
CA CYS A 600 25.35 13.46 -13.25
C CYS A 600 25.18 11.92 -13.24
N VAL A 601 23.94 11.39 -13.08
CA VAL A 601 23.61 9.94 -13.18
C VAL A 601 23.92 9.38 -14.56
N LEU A 602 23.66 10.16 -15.61
CA LEU A 602 23.89 9.79 -17.01
C LEU A 602 25.34 10.02 -17.46
N GLY A 603 26.18 10.65 -16.63
CA GLY A 603 27.63 10.71 -16.83
C GLY A 603 28.24 12.08 -17.17
N ASP A 604 27.52 13.18 -17.00
CA ASP A 604 28.01 14.54 -17.32
C ASP A 604 29.24 14.97 -16.51
N SER A 605 30.26 15.55 -17.16
CA SER A 605 31.56 15.89 -16.57
C SER A 605 31.54 17.16 -15.73
N ASP A 606 30.82 18.19 -16.16
CA ASP A 606 30.82 19.51 -15.52
C ASP A 606 30.05 19.45 -14.20
N CYS A 607 28.94 18.72 -14.20
CA CYS A 607 28.16 18.42 -13.00
C CYS A 607 29.03 17.75 -11.91
N ARG A 608 29.92 16.82 -12.28
CA ARG A 608 30.79 16.09 -11.35
C ARG A 608 31.86 16.97 -10.71
N ILE A 609 32.43 17.92 -11.46
CA ILE A 609 33.47 18.84 -10.97
C ILE A 609 32.88 19.81 -9.93
N ILE A 610 31.73 20.41 -10.24
CA ILE A 610 31.06 21.36 -9.36
C ILE A 610 30.65 20.69 -8.04
N ALA A 611 30.08 19.48 -8.11
CA ALA A 611 29.67 18.72 -6.93
C ALA A 611 30.86 18.41 -6.00
N THR A 612 32.00 17.98 -6.56
CA THR A 612 33.22 17.63 -5.79
C THR A 612 33.77 18.83 -5.03
N SER A 613 33.85 20.00 -5.67
CA SER A 613 34.37 21.23 -5.05
C SER A 613 33.55 21.68 -3.83
N ARG A 614 32.22 21.53 -3.87
CA ARG A 614 31.31 21.92 -2.78
C ARG A 614 31.38 20.99 -1.58
N LEU A 615 31.58 19.69 -1.81
CA LEU A 615 31.77 18.69 -0.76
C LEU A 615 33.05 18.96 0.04
N GLU A 616 34.17 19.21 -0.66
CA GLU A 616 35.45 19.52 -0.02
C GLU A 616 35.36 20.81 0.79
N TRP A 617 34.65 21.82 0.29
CA TRP A 617 34.43 23.08 1.00
C TRP A 617 33.69 22.91 2.33
N HIS A 618 32.69 22.01 2.41
CA HIS A 618 32.05 21.68 3.69
C HIS A 618 33.02 21.05 4.69
N PHE A 619 33.83 20.07 4.25
CA PHE A 619 34.77 19.38 5.11
C PHE A 619 35.90 20.26 5.67
N THR A 620 36.10 21.46 5.12
CA THR A 620 37.06 22.42 5.70
C THR A 620 36.56 23.05 7.01
N ASN A 621 35.26 23.28 7.17
CA ASN A 621 34.67 23.84 8.39
C ASN A 621 33.16 23.53 8.46
N PRO A 622 32.74 22.42 9.09
CA PRO A 622 31.34 21.98 9.11
C PRO A 622 30.39 22.95 9.83
N GLU A 623 30.86 23.65 10.86
CA GLU A 623 30.07 24.59 11.66
C GLU A 623 29.77 25.89 10.90
N LYS A 624 30.76 26.39 10.13
CA LYS A 624 30.65 27.63 9.36
C LYS A 624 30.09 27.42 7.95
N HIS A 625 30.42 26.30 7.31
CA HIS A 625 29.96 25.94 5.97
C HIS A 625 28.86 24.88 6.08
N LYS A 626 27.72 25.27 6.67
CA LYS A 626 26.58 24.37 6.87
C LYS A 626 26.11 23.75 5.55
N TYR A 627 25.82 22.45 5.59
CA TYR A 627 25.48 21.64 4.41
C TYR A 627 24.06 21.95 3.92
N ILE A 628 23.87 22.17 2.60
CA ILE A 628 22.54 22.42 2.01
C ILE A 628 21.92 21.09 1.58
N TYR A 629 20.76 20.75 2.16
CA TYR A 629 20.02 19.48 2.01
C TYR A 629 19.83 18.99 0.56
N CYS A 630 19.70 19.88 -0.43
CA CYS A 630 19.55 19.50 -1.84
C CYS A 630 20.84 18.94 -2.48
N LEU A 631 22.03 19.32 -1.97
CA LEU A 631 23.32 18.82 -2.46
C LEU A 631 23.66 17.41 -1.96
N VAL A 632 22.89 16.86 -1.00
CA VAL A 632 23.02 15.47 -0.53
C VAL A 632 22.84 14.48 -1.70
N TYR A 633 21.96 14.79 -2.65
CA TYR A 633 21.74 13.96 -3.84
C TYR A 633 22.86 14.06 -4.87
N THR A 634 23.52 15.22 -4.99
CA THR A 634 24.72 15.35 -5.82
C THR A 634 25.94 14.71 -5.16
N SER A 635 26.03 14.67 -3.83
CA SER A 635 27.07 13.90 -3.13
C SER A 635 26.91 12.38 -3.27
N VAL A 636 25.69 11.88 -3.47
CA VAL A 636 25.44 10.46 -3.86
C VAL A 636 26.13 10.12 -5.20
N LEU A 637 26.33 11.11 -6.08
CA LEU A 637 26.96 10.93 -7.39
C LEU A 637 28.48 11.13 -7.42
N ILE A 638 29.04 11.84 -6.42
CA ILE A 638 30.48 12.08 -6.29
C ILE A 638 31.26 10.79 -5.97
N MET A 639 30.59 9.76 -5.46
CA MET A 639 31.21 8.49 -5.07
C MET A 639 31.72 7.61 -6.23
N HIS A 640 31.63 8.09 -7.47
CA HIS A 640 32.29 7.46 -8.59
C HIS A 640 33.82 7.70 -8.62
N ASN A 641 34.37 8.71 -7.91
CA ASN A 641 35.81 9.03 -8.00
C ASN A 641 36.48 9.66 -6.74
N THR A 642 35.83 9.68 -5.57
CA THR A 642 36.42 10.27 -4.35
C THR A 642 37.53 9.44 -3.70
N SER A 643 38.51 10.12 -3.11
CA SER A 643 39.60 9.48 -2.35
C SER A 643 39.09 8.85 -1.04
N LYS A 644 39.70 7.73 -0.64
CA LYS A 644 39.40 6.99 0.60
C LYS A 644 39.35 7.88 1.85
N LYS A 645 40.24 8.88 1.94
CA LYS A 645 40.34 9.84 3.03
C LYS A 645 39.09 10.73 3.20
N THR A 646 38.42 11.03 2.10
CA THR A 646 37.21 11.86 2.09
C THR A 646 36.00 11.05 2.54
N MET A 647 35.98 9.76 2.23
CA MET A 647 34.93 8.83 2.66
C MET A 647 35.05 8.46 4.15
N ASP A 648 36.27 8.21 4.66
CA ASP A 648 36.50 7.89 6.09
C ASP A 648 36.05 9.06 7.01
N ARG A 649 36.22 10.33 6.56
CA ARG A 649 35.73 11.52 7.28
C ARG A 649 34.20 11.65 7.29
N MET A 650 33.56 11.20 6.22
CA MET A 650 32.10 11.20 6.09
C MET A 650 31.49 10.13 6.99
N GLU A 651 32.12 8.95 7.08
CA GLU A 651 31.73 7.84 7.96
C GLU A 651 31.78 8.24 9.44
N GLN A 652 32.78 9.00 9.87
CA GLN A 652 32.85 9.57 11.23
C GLN A 652 31.74 10.57 11.55
N GLN A 653 31.17 11.26 10.56
CA GLN A 653 30.05 12.18 10.77
C GLN A 653 28.68 11.47 10.80
N ILE A 654 28.59 10.22 10.33
CA ILE A 654 27.35 9.42 10.33
C ILE A 654 26.93 9.01 11.74
N GLU A 655 27.87 8.81 12.67
CA GLU A 655 27.58 8.44 14.07
C GLU A 655 26.78 9.51 14.85
N PHE A 656 26.63 10.73 14.32
CA PHE A 656 26.00 11.85 15.04
C PHE A 656 24.70 12.39 14.43
N MET A 657 24.21 11.89 13.29
CA MET A 657 23.11 12.54 12.55
C MET A 657 21.92 11.65 12.17
N HIS A 658 20.86 11.61 12.99
CA HIS A 658 19.69 10.74 12.78
C HIS A 658 18.90 10.95 11.45
N GLU A 659 18.69 12.20 10.99
CA GLU A 659 17.97 12.43 9.72
C GLU A 659 18.85 12.18 8.48
N THR A 660 20.16 12.26 8.65
CA THR A 660 21.17 12.13 7.59
C THR A 660 21.61 10.68 7.42
N ILE A 661 21.44 9.81 8.43
CA ILE A 661 21.75 8.38 8.37
C ILE A 661 21.04 7.69 7.20
N LEU A 662 19.71 7.83 7.04
CA LEU A 662 18.94 7.14 5.99
C LEU A 662 19.21 7.67 4.56
N LYS A 663 19.71 8.91 4.48
CA LYS A 663 20.04 9.60 3.21
C LYS A 663 21.50 9.41 2.81
N ILE A 664 22.43 9.33 3.76
CA ILE A 664 23.85 9.00 3.56
C ILE A 664 24.04 7.48 3.39
N THR A 665 23.28 6.62 4.08
CA THR A 665 23.31 5.15 3.83
C THR A 665 22.85 4.80 2.41
N LYS A 666 21.74 5.39 1.93
CA LYS A 666 21.33 5.31 0.51
C LYS A 666 22.36 5.88 -0.46
N SER A 667 23.21 6.80 0.01
CA SER A 667 24.35 7.26 -0.78
C SER A 667 25.37 6.13 -0.91
N LEU A 668 25.90 5.59 0.19
CA LEU A 668 26.95 4.54 0.27
C LEU A 668 26.64 3.26 -0.55
N GLU A 669 25.37 2.90 -0.71
CA GLU A 669 24.90 1.78 -1.55
C GLU A 669 25.29 1.88 -3.03
N ARG A 670 25.62 3.08 -3.54
CA ARG A 670 25.88 3.35 -4.97
C ARG A 670 27.36 3.53 -5.32
N THR A 671 28.28 3.19 -4.41
CA THR A 671 29.73 3.22 -4.70
C THR A 671 30.13 2.14 -5.73
N ASN A 672 31.11 2.41 -6.62
CA ASN A 672 31.72 1.37 -7.49
C ASN A 672 32.96 0.72 -6.85
N ASN A 673 33.41 1.21 -5.68
CA ASN A 673 34.54 0.64 -4.98
C ASN A 673 34.12 -0.66 -4.28
N LYS A 674 34.35 -1.78 -4.96
CA LYS A 674 34.03 -3.13 -4.49
C LYS A 674 34.49 -3.37 -3.04
N MET A 675 35.64 -2.84 -2.62
CA MET A 675 36.19 -3.03 -1.27
C MET A 675 35.37 -2.33 -0.18
N ILE A 676 34.75 -1.20 -0.51
CA ILE A 676 33.90 -0.41 0.40
C ILE A 676 32.47 -0.94 0.41
N ILE A 677 31.93 -1.37 -0.73
CA ILE A 677 30.68 -2.14 -0.76
C ILE A 677 30.82 -3.40 0.09
N PHE A 678 31.94 -4.11 -0.02
CA PHE A 678 32.25 -5.25 0.83
C PHE A 678 32.42 -4.86 2.30
N ARG A 679 33.05 -3.71 2.62
CA ARG A 679 33.15 -3.19 4.00
C ARG A 679 31.80 -2.74 4.57
N TYR A 680 30.90 -2.18 3.77
CA TYR A 680 29.55 -1.74 4.15
C TYR A 680 28.62 -2.94 4.33
N ILE A 681 28.59 -3.87 3.38
CA ILE A 681 27.92 -5.17 3.54
C ILE A 681 28.51 -5.88 4.75
N ALA A 682 29.83 -5.79 4.95
CA ALA A 682 30.48 -6.33 6.13
C ALA A 682 30.17 -5.53 7.38
N TYR A 683 29.91 -4.22 7.39
CA TYR A 683 29.56 -3.39 8.57
C TYR A 683 28.09 -3.56 8.97
N PHE A 684 27.18 -3.59 8.00
CA PHE A 684 25.76 -3.90 8.19
C PHE A 684 25.58 -5.37 8.60
N LYS A 685 26.37 -6.29 8.04
CA LYS A 685 26.49 -7.65 8.57
C LYS A 685 27.28 -7.72 9.86
N LEU A 686 28.31 -6.90 10.09
CA LEU A 686 29.15 -6.91 11.30
C LEU A 686 28.40 -6.35 12.48
N TRP A 687 27.45 -5.43 12.34
CA TRP A 687 26.65 -4.99 13.48
C TRP A 687 25.76 -6.15 13.93
N ASN A 688 25.07 -6.79 12.99
CA ASN A 688 24.28 -7.99 13.24
C ASN A 688 25.15 -9.18 13.69
N LEU A 689 26.38 -9.31 13.18
CA LEU A 689 27.35 -10.32 13.60
C LEU A 689 28.05 -9.95 14.90
N LEU A 690 28.31 -8.70 15.27
CA LEU A 690 29.02 -8.28 16.49
C LEU A 690 28.08 -8.35 17.67
N TYR A 691 26.81 -7.97 17.49
CA TYR A 691 25.77 -8.25 18.47
C TYR A 691 25.64 -9.77 18.73
N PHE A 692 25.90 -10.59 17.71
CA PHE A 692 25.86 -12.05 17.81
C PHE A 692 27.20 -12.69 18.27
N MET A 693 28.34 -12.11 17.92
CA MET A 693 29.71 -12.61 18.16
C MET A 693 30.27 -12.18 19.51
N VAL A 694 29.89 -11.00 20.04
CA VAL A 694 30.28 -10.59 21.41
C VAL A 694 29.70 -11.55 22.46
N LYS A 695 28.66 -12.31 22.10
CA LYS A 695 28.09 -13.36 22.95
C LYS A 695 28.78 -14.72 22.84
N ASN A 696 29.62 -14.97 21.82
CA ASN A 696 30.21 -16.29 21.58
C ASN A 696 31.66 -16.22 21.05
N LEU A 697 32.57 -16.43 22.00
CA LEU A 697 33.83 -17.18 21.89
C LEU A 697 35.16 -16.49 21.54
N ARG A 698 36.09 -16.83 22.45
CA ARG A 698 37.54 -16.68 22.47
C ARG A 698 38.23 -17.59 21.43
N ARG A 699 39.42 -17.12 21.02
CA ARG A 699 40.65 -17.84 20.60
C ARG A 699 40.86 -18.26 19.13
N THR A 700 42.00 -17.75 18.64
CA THR A 700 43.09 -18.34 17.83
C THR A 700 43.26 -17.94 16.35
N SER A 701 44.55 -17.74 16.04
CA SER A 701 45.24 -17.09 14.91
C SER A 701 45.39 -18.03 13.69
N SER A 702 46.03 -17.74 12.55
CA SER A 702 46.98 -16.72 12.07
C SER A 702 47.13 -16.87 10.54
N TYR A 703 47.38 -15.75 9.85
CA TYR A 703 48.10 -15.53 8.60
C TYR A 703 48.73 -16.72 7.84
N PHE A 704 48.37 -16.88 6.56
CA PHE A 704 49.35 -17.02 5.47
C PHE A 704 48.68 -16.80 4.09
N SER A 705 49.47 -16.33 3.12
CA SER A 705 49.22 -16.34 1.67
C SER A 705 48.78 -15.04 0.94
N MET A 706 49.39 -13.90 1.30
CA MET A 706 49.51 -12.74 0.39
C MET A 706 50.63 -12.92 -0.67
N PHE A 707 51.04 -14.17 -0.98
CA PHE A 707 52.19 -14.44 -1.86
C PHE A 707 51.91 -15.40 -3.04
N LEU A 708 50.65 -15.81 -3.26
CA LEU A 708 50.29 -16.63 -4.43
C LEU A 708 49.40 -15.89 -5.45
N PHE A 709 49.52 -14.55 -5.48
CA PHE A 709 48.67 -13.68 -6.31
C PHE A 709 49.17 -13.47 -7.75
N VAL A 710 50.38 -13.92 -8.10
CA VAL A 710 50.99 -13.60 -9.41
C VAL A 710 51.10 -14.80 -10.37
N THR A 711 50.95 -16.03 -9.89
CA THR A 711 50.95 -17.23 -10.75
C THR A 711 49.53 -17.80 -11.00
N TYR A 712 48.50 -17.22 -10.37
CA TYR A 712 47.12 -17.71 -10.41
C TYR A 712 46.34 -17.37 -11.70
N TYR A 713 46.74 -16.39 -12.52
CA TYR A 713 45.83 -15.89 -13.56
C TYR A 713 45.86 -16.62 -14.91
N PHE A 714 46.89 -17.44 -15.20
CA PHE A 714 46.99 -18.12 -16.50
C PHE A 714 46.74 -19.64 -16.46
N LEU A 715 46.83 -20.26 -15.27
CA LEU A 715 46.49 -21.68 -15.06
C LEU A 715 45.03 -21.91 -14.63
N ARG A 716 44.27 -20.82 -14.37
CA ARG A 716 42.94 -20.82 -13.76
C ARG A 716 41.83 -21.32 -14.68
N GLU A 717 41.86 -21.06 -15.97
CA GLU A 717 40.72 -21.40 -16.85
C GLU A 717 40.66 -22.92 -17.18
N CYS A 718 41.80 -23.58 -17.35
CA CYS A 718 41.81 -24.99 -17.76
C CYS A 718 41.73 -25.98 -16.59
N ILE A 719 42.23 -25.60 -15.42
CA ILE A 719 42.20 -26.45 -14.21
C ILE A 719 40.88 -26.27 -13.43
N LEU A 720 40.20 -25.11 -13.52
CA LEU A 720 38.89 -24.92 -12.88
C LEU A 720 37.85 -25.90 -13.39
N LEU A 721 37.81 -26.26 -14.67
CA LEU A 721 36.80 -27.18 -15.21
C LEU A 721 36.95 -28.63 -14.71
N ARG A 722 38.19 -29.10 -14.52
CA ARG A 722 38.44 -30.45 -13.96
C ARG A 722 38.38 -30.48 -12.43
N ILE A 723 38.86 -29.43 -11.77
CA ILE A 723 38.79 -29.31 -10.31
C ILE A 723 37.35 -29.00 -9.86
N THR A 724 36.52 -28.26 -10.60
CA THR A 724 35.10 -28.07 -10.24
C THR A 724 34.31 -29.38 -10.26
N PHE A 725 34.62 -30.31 -11.17
CA PHE A 725 33.95 -31.62 -11.18
C PHE A 725 34.37 -32.52 -10.00
N ILE A 726 35.65 -32.46 -9.61
CA ILE A 726 36.19 -33.20 -8.44
C ILE A 726 35.78 -32.53 -7.11
N ILE A 727 35.71 -31.20 -7.07
CA ILE A 727 35.26 -30.42 -5.91
C ILE A 727 33.74 -30.53 -5.75
N LEU A 728 32.92 -30.55 -6.82
CA LEU A 728 31.47 -30.79 -6.69
C LEU A 728 31.19 -32.20 -6.15
N SER A 729 31.92 -33.21 -6.61
CA SER A 729 31.74 -34.58 -6.09
C SER A 729 32.22 -34.73 -4.63
N TYR A 730 33.19 -33.91 -4.18
CA TYR A 730 33.66 -33.88 -2.79
C TYR A 730 32.80 -33.00 -1.86
N PHE A 731 32.32 -31.83 -2.31
CA PHE A 731 31.41 -30.95 -1.55
C PHE A 731 30.03 -31.58 -1.33
N MET A 732 29.49 -32.29 -2.34
CA MET A 732 28.23 -33.03 -2.20
C MET A 732 28.29 -34.12 -1.12
N LYS A 733 29.48 -34.51 -0.66
CA LYS A 733 29.68 -35.53 0.39
C LYS A 733 29.88 -34.94 1.79
N ASN A 734 30.37 -33.69 1.91
CA ASN A 734 30.71 -33.07 3.21
C ASN A 734 29.79 -31.91 3.66
N GLU A 735 28.90 -31.38 2.80
CA GLU A 735 27.93 -30.32 3.16
C GLU A 735 26.66 -30.82 3.88
N LYS A 736 26.68 -32.03 4.46
CA LYS A 736 25.52 -32.55 5.20
C LYS A 736 25.36 -31.99 6.62
N ASN A 737 26.38 -31.33 7.18
CA ASN A 737 26.41 -31.08 8.63
C ASN A 737 26.50 -29.61 9.11
N GLU A 738 26.79 -28.59 8.29
CA GLU A 738 27.01 -27.22 8.79
C GLU A 738 26.04 -26.13 8.31
N PHE A 739 25.16 -26.39 7.32
CA PHE A 739 24.23 -25.37 6.79
C PHE A 739 22.92 -25.22 7.60
N HIS A 740 22.82 -25.81 8.79
CA HIS A 740 21.57 -25.87 9.57
C HIS A 740 21.41 -24.78 10.64
N SER A 741 22.38 -23.89 10.86
CA SER A 741 22.41 -23.05 12.07
C SER A 741 22.20 -21.54 11.92
N ALA A 742 22.01 -20.98 10.71
CA ALA A 742 21.97 -19.52 10.53
C ALA A 742 20.90 -18.98 9.56
N VAL A 743 19.78 -19.68 9.42
CA VAL A 743 18.52 -19.11 8.91
C VAL A 743 17.62 -19.01 10.14
N GLU A 744 17.00 -17.85 10.39
CA GLU A 744 15.90 -17.73 11.38
C GLU A 744 15.05 -19.00 11.27
N GLN A 745 14.91 -19.75 12.36
CA GLN A 745 14.18 -21.01 12.35
C GLN A 745 12.77 -20.75 11.85
N ILE A 746 12.54 -20.88 10.55
CA ILE A 746 11.20 -21.01 10.00
C ILE A 746 10.65 -22.23 10.73
N ASN A 747 9.67 -22.00 11.61
CA ASN A 747 9.01 -23.07 12.33
C ASN A 747 8.27 -23.92 11.30
N ARG A 748 8.97 -24.95 10.80
CA ARG A 748 8.46 -25.92 9.86
C ARG A 748 7.43 -26.82 10.54
N LEU A 749 6.53 -27.38 9.73
CA LEU A 749 5.66 -28.43 10.21
C LEU A 749 6.50 -29.60 10.75
N PRO A 750 6.10 -30.20 11.87
CA PRO A 750 6.83 -31.31 12.44
C PRO A 750 6.85 -32.50 11.48
N THR A 751 8.02 -33.12 11.30
CA THR A 751 8.21 -34.25 10.38
C THR A 751 7.63 -35.56 10.89
N TYR A 752 7.15 -35.62 12.13
CA TYR A 752 6.56 -36.82 12.70
C TYR A 752 5.11 -37.06 12.26
N THR A 753 4.45 -36.09 11.62
CA THR A 753 3.10 -36.26 11.03
C THR A 753 3.21 -36.06 9.52
N VAL A 754 2.97 -37.11 8.74
CA VAL A 754 3.12 -37.06 7.28
C VAL A 754 1.79 -37.45 6.62
N PRO A 755 1.21 -36.61 5.75
CA PRO A 755 0.02 -37.01 5.00
C PRO A 755 0.39 -37.99 3.88
N THR A 756 -0.45 -39.00 3.66
CA THR A 756 -0.26 -39.99 2.58
C THR A 756 -1.35 -39.91 1.53
N ASN A 757 -2.59 -39.61 1.94
CA ASN A 757 -3.73 -39.43 1.06
C ASN A 757 -4.68 -38.35 1.58
N TYR A 758 -5.21 -37.52 0.69
CA TYR A 758 -6.30 -36.60 0.96
C TYR A 758 -7.53 -37.00 0.16
N ASN A 759 -8.67 -37.14 0.83
CA ASN A 759 -9.96 -37.23 0.19
C ASN A 759 -10.73 -35.92 0.44
N ILE A 760 -10.92 -35.13 -0.61
CA ILE A 760 -11.40 -33.75 -0.54
C ILE A 760 -12.76 -33.67 -1.23
N LYS A 761 -13.77 -33.19 -0.51
CA LYS A 761 -15.09 -32.86 -1.04
C LYS A 761 -15.31 -31.36 -0.93
N LEU A 762 -15.61 -30.70 -2.04
CA LEU A 762 -15.81 -29.25 -2.12
C LEU A 762 -17.22 -28.92 -2.61
N ILE A 763 -17.87 -27.98 -1.92
CA ILE A 763 -19.20 -27.46 -2.23
C ILE A 763 -19.09 -25.93 -2.29
N PRO A 764 -18.78 -25.37 -3.47
CA PRO A 764 -18.78 -23.92 -3.68
C PRO A 764 -20.21 -23.40 -3.83
N TYR A 765 -20.55 -22.35 -3.07
CA TYR A 765 -21.81 -21.62 -3.20
C TYR A 765 -21.59 -20.27 -3.87
N PHE A 766 -22.37 -20.01 -4.93
CA PHE A 766 -22.35 -18.77 -5.68
C PHE A 766 -23.68 -18.02 -5.46
N LYS A 767 -23.61 -16.80 -4.90
CA LYS A 767 -24.79 -15.92 -4.81
C LYS A 767 -24.95 -15.16 -6.13
N LYS A 768 -26.13 -15.25 -6.78
CA LYS A 768 -26.44 -14.46 -7.98
C LYS A 768 -26.21 -12.96 -7.68
N ASN A 769 -25.53 -12.25 -8.58
CA ASN A 769 -25.21 -10.81 -8.50
C ASN A 769 -24.29 -10.37 -7.34
N SER A 770 -23.48 -11.26 -6.75
CA SER A 770 -22.50 -10.88 -5.71
C SER A 770 -21.07 -11.35 -6.00
N THR A 771 -20.09 -10.54 -5.63
CA THR A 771 -18.66 -10.91 -5.65
C THR A 771 -18.30 -11.89 -4.54
N ALA A 772 -19.10 -11.98 -3.47
CA ALA A 772 -18.90 -12.93 -2.38
C ALA A 772 -19.16 -14.38 -2.83
N TYR A 773 -18.27 -15.30 -2.46
CA TYR A 773 -18.49 -16.74 -2.56
C TYR A 773 -18.14 -17.39 -1.22
N THR A 774 -18.90 -18.44 -0.87
CA THR A 774 -18.62 -19.25 0.32
C THR A 774 -18.29 -20.65 -0.16
N LEU A 775 -17.16 -21.19 0.29
CA LEU A 775 -16.78 -22.56 0.02
C LEU A 775 -17.07 -23.39 1.26
N ARG A 776 -17.84 -24.45 1.15
CA ARG A 776 -17.91 -25.48 2.18
C ARG A 776 -17.08 -26.67 1.73
N GLY A 777 -16.27 -27.22 2.62
CA GLY A 777 -15.47 -28.38 2.29
C GLY A 777 -15.39 -29.40 3.43
N GLU A 778 -15.13 -30.63 3.03
CA GLU A 778 -14.86 -31.74 3.93
C GLU A 778 -13.58 -32.44 3.45
N THR A 779 -12.63 -32.66 4.36
CA THR A 779 -11.39 -33.40 4.08
C THR A 779 -11.26 -34.59 5.00
N SER A 780 -11.03 -35.76 4.43
CA SER A 780 -10.58 -36.97 5.12
C SER A 780 -9.13 -37.25 4.74
N THR A 781 -8.20 -36.95 5.63
CA THR A 781 -6.76 -37.04 5.37
C THR A 781 -6.17 -38.25 6.09
N ARG A 782 -5.59 -39.19 5.35
CA ARG A 782 -4.80 -40.27 5.91
C ARG A 782 -3.43 -39.73 6.27
N ILE A 783 -3.08 -39.78 7.56
CA ILE A 783 -1.81 -39.32 8.11
C ILE A 783 -1.05 -40.49 8.74
N HIS A 784 0.27 -40.46 8.63
CA HIS A 784 1.16 -41.40 9.28
C HIS A 784 1.91 -40.68 10.41
N ILE A 785 1.77 -41.22 11.63
CA ILE A 785 2.45 -40.73 12.81
C ILE A 785 3.72 -41.56 13.01
N HIS A 786 4.89 -40.94 12.89
CA HIS A 786 6.19 -41.61 13.04
C HIS A 786 6.69 -41.64 14.49
N LYS A 787 6.26 -40.69 15.32
CA LYS A 787 6.66 -40.57 16.72
C LYS A 787 5.45 -40.27 17.59
N LYS A 788 5.46 -40.80 18.81
CA LYS A 788 4.43 -40.54 19.81
C LYS A 788 4.24 -39.03 19.99
N THR A 789 3.02 -38.52 19.82
CA THR A 789 2.73 -37.07 19.86
C THR A 789 1.36 -36.77 20.47
N ARG A 790 1.25 -35.62 21.14
CA ARG A 790 -0.03 -35.03 21.56
C ARG A 790 -0.54 -33.94 20.61
N ASN A 791 0.26 -33.59 19.61
CA ASN A 791 -0.01 -32.42 18.78
C ASN A 791 -0.10 -32.83 17.32
N ILE A 792 -1.12 -32.30 16.63
CA ILE A 792 -1.22 -32.33 15.17
C ILE A 792 -1.09 -30.90 14.67
N CYS A 793 -0.13 -30.64 13.80
CA CYS A 793 0.09 -29.33 13.19
C CYS A 793 -0.12 -29.41 11.67
N PHE A 794 -0.89 -28.48 11.10
CA PHE A 794 -1.06 -28.32 9.65
C PHE A 794 -1.31 -26.84 9.32
N HIS A 795 -1.27 -26.47 8.05
CA HIS A 795 -1.52 -25.09 7.61
C HIS A 795 -3.00 -24.83 7.28
N GLN A 796 -3.48 -23.64 7.64
CA GLN A 796 -4.77 -23.10 7.20
C GLN A 796 -4.70 -21.57 7.05
N TYR A 797 -5.45 -20.97 6.12
CA TYR A 797 -5.54 -19.52 5.98
C TYR A 797 -6.91 -19.12 5.43
N PHE A 798 -7.62 -18.21 6.11
CA PHE A 798 -9.02 -17.83 5.80
C PHE A 798 -10.01 -19.01 5.73
N LEU A 799 -9.76 -20.07 6.50
CA LEU A 799 -10.66 -21.21 6.67
C LEU A 799 -11.17 -21.25 8.12
N PHE A 800 -12.48 -21.43 8.27
CA PHE A 800 -13.16 -21.66 9.54
C PHE A 800 -13.47 -23.15 9.71
N ILE A 801 -12.86 -23.79 10.70
CA ILE A 801 -13.13 -25.20 11.02
C ILE A 801 -14.26 -25.24 12.06
N PHE A 802 -15.40 -25.83 11.70
CA PHE A 802 -16.59 -25.85 12.56
C PHE A 802 -16.92 -27.24 13.12
N ASN A 803 -16.34 -28.30 12.54
CA ASN A 803 -16.50 -29.65 13.06
C ASN A 803 -15.26 -30.49 12.73
N ILE A 804 -14.68 -31.09 13.76
CA ILE A 804 -13.60 -32.07 13.67
C ILE A 804 -14.21 -33.37 14.20
N SER A 805 -14.61 -34.27 13.31
CA SER A 805 -15.54 -35.32 13.71
C SER A 805 -14.83 -36.56 14.27
N THR A 806 -13.66 -36.96 13.77
CA THR A 806 -13.06 -38.27 14.13
C THR A 806 -11.59 -38.40 13.75
N LEU A 807 -10.77 -38.98 14.64
CA LEU A 807 -9.49 -39.62 14.31
C LEU A 807 -9.66 -41.14 14.44
N ILE A 808 -9.53 -41.88 13.33
CA ILE A 808 -9.68 -43.35 13.32
C ILE A 808 -8.30 -43.98 13.21
N ASN A 809 -7.92 -44.82 14.18
CA ASN A 809 -6.72 -45.65 14.06
C ASN A 809 -7.05 -46.85 13.14
N GLU A 810 -6.32 -46.99 12.03
CA GLU A 810 -6.57 -48.05 11.05
C GLU A 810 -6.25 -49.46 11.57
N ASP A 811 -5.33 -49.60 12.55
CA ASP A 811 -4.88 -50.89 13.05
C ASP A 811 -5.89 -51.51 14.04
N ASN A 812 -6.60 -50.70 14.82
CA ASN A 812 -7.49 -51.16 15.89
C ASN A 812 -8.96 -50.72 15.73
N GLY A 813 -9.29 -49.89 14.73
CA GLY A 813 -10.64 -49.38 14.50
C GLY A 813 -11.20 -48.45 15.60
N ILE A 814 -10.35 -48.03 16.55
CA ILE A 814 -10.75 -47.19 17.69
C ILE A 814 -11.02 -45.76 17.20
N TYR A 815 -12.22 -45.26 17.53
CA TYR A 815 -12.62 -43.87 17.32
C TYR A 815 -12.12 -43.02 18.49
N LEU A 816 -11.17 -42.12 18.23
CA LEU A 816 -10.81 -41.07 19.18
C LEU A 816 -11.67 -39.84 18.87
N PHE A 817 -12.61 -39.53 19.77
CA PHE A 817 -13.32 -38.25 19.76
C PHE A 817 -12.36 -37.15 20.22
N LEU A 818 -12.06 -36.22 19.33
CA LEU A 818 -11.19 -35.09 19.60
C LEU A 818 -12.05 -33.84 19.73
N TRP A 819 -12.26 -33.38 20.95
CA TRP A 819 -12.33 -31.94 21.17
C TRP A 819 -10.92 -31.49 21.51
N PRO A 820 -10.28 -30.61 20.72
CA PRO A 820 -9.02 -30.00 21.11
C PRO A 820 -9.23 -29.38 22.50
N GLN A 821 -8.30 -29.62 23.43
CA GLN A 821 -8.37 -28.96 24.75
C GLN A 821 -8.33 -27.43 24.55
N TYR A 822 -7.56 -26.99 23.57
CA TYR A 822 -7.55 -25.68 22.96
C TYR A 822 -6.86 -25.79 21.58
N THR A 823 -7.04 -24.79 20.74
CA THR A 823 -6.37 -24.70 19.43
C THR A 823 -5.47 -23.47 19.41
N HIS A 824 -4.24 -23.59 18.92
CA HIS A 824 -3.35 -22.45 18.73
C HIS A 824 -3.14 -22.22 17.23
N TYR A 825 -3.45 -21.03 16.75
CA TYR A 825 -3.20 -20.62 15.37
C TYR A 825 -2.11 -19.56 15.34
N ASN A 826 -1.04 -19.83 14.59
CA ASN A 826 0.01 -18.86 14.34
C ASN A 826 -0.25 -18.22 12.96
N PRO A 827 -0.67 -16.95 12.86
CA PRO A 827 -0.97 -16.32 11.57
C PRO A 827 0.27 -15.85 10.80
N VAL A 828 1.49 -15.93 11.36
CA VAL A 828 2.72 -15.68 10.60
C VAL A 828 3.10 -16.92 9.79
N THR A 829 3.09 -18.09 10.42
CA THR A 829 3.37 -19.38 9.74
C THR A 829 2.12 -19.99 9.10
N HIS A 830 0.94 -19.46 9.44
CA HIS A 830 -0.39 -20.03 9.22
C HIS A 830 -0.55 -21.48 9.71
N ILE A 831 0.20 -21.89 10.73
CA ILE A 831 0.11 -23.23 11.33
C ILE A 831 -0.99 -23.22 12.39
N LEU A 832 -1.93 -24.16 12.27
CA LEU A 832 -2.87 -24.53 13.32
C LEU A 832 -2.37 -25.77 14.05
N THR A 833 -2.28 -25.68 15.37
CA THR A 833 -1.90 -26.79 16.25
C THR A 833 -3.11 -27.24 17.08
N PHE A 834 -3.40 -28.53 17.00
CA PHE A 834 -4.37 -29.21 17.86
C PHE A 834 -3.65 -29.92 19.00
N TYR A 835 -4.04 -29.59 20.23
CA TYR A 835 -3.59 -30.27 21.44
C TYR A 835 -4.61 -31.34 21.83
N LEU A 836 -4.18 -32.59 21.77
CA LEU A 836 -5.00 -33.77 22.03
C LEU A 836 -4.97 -34.13 23.51
N THR A 837 -6.08 -34.65 24.02
CA THR A 837 -6.21 -35.11 25.42
C THR A 837 -5.45 -36.42 25.70
N GLN A 838 -5.17 -37.20 24.65
CA GLN A 838 -4.45 -38.47 24.71
C GLN A 838 -3.27 -38.49 23.74
N ASP A 839 -2.26 -39.30 24.05
CA ASP A 839 -1.09 -39.49 23.18
C ASP A 839 -1.45 -40.36 21.95
N LEU A 840 -1.08 -39.91 20.75
CA LEU A 840 -1.12 -40.73 19.55
C LEU A 840 0.13 -41.59 19.46
N LEU A 841 -0.04 -42.91 19.33
CA LEU A 841 1.05 -43.86 19.08
C LEU A 841 1.42 -43.87 17.59
N PRO A 842 2.65 -44.29 17.22
CA PRO A 842 3.02 -44.44 15.82
C PRO A 842 2.06 -45.39 15.06
N GLY A 843 1.62 -44.99 13.87
CA GLY A 843 0.62 -45.72 13.09
C GLY A 843 -0.11 -44.86 12.06
N PHE A 844 -1.07 -45.45 11.34
CA PHE A 844 -1.90 -44.75 10.36
C PHE A 844 -3.22 -44.29 10.98
N TYR A 845 -3.58 -43.03 10.69
CA TYR A 845 -4.78 -42.41 11.18
C TYR A 845 -5.53 -41.68 10.08
N ILE A 846 -6.86 -41.62 10.18
CA ILE A 846 -7.70 -40.82 9.30
C ILE A 846 -8.23 -39.62 10.07
N LEU A 847 -7.88 -38.41 9.61
CA LEU A 847 -8.30 -37.13 10.18
C LEU A 847 -9.44 -36.53 9.34
N ASN A 848 -10.63 -36.40 9.92
CA ASN A 848 -11.80 -35.80 9.28
C ASN A 848 -12.02 -34.36 9.75
N ILE A 849 -12.01 -33.41 8.81
CA ILE A 849 -12.21 -31.97 9.08
C ILE A 849 -13.32 -31.44 8.17
N LYS A 850 -14.28 -30.71 8.74
CA LYS A 850 -15.27 -29.92 8.00
C LYS A 850 -14.99 -28.43 8.21
N PHE A 851 -15.00 -27.68 7.11
CA PHE A 851 -14.60 -26.27 7.11
C PHE A 851 -15.44 -25.39 6.17
N TYR A 852 -15.42 -24.09 6.44
CA TYR A 852 -15.93 -23.03 5.58
C TYR A 852 -14.78 -22.09 5.15
N GLY A 853 -14.74 -21.70 3.89
CA GLY A 853 -13.90 -20.62 3.38
C GLY A 853 -14.74 -19.39 3.08
N MET A 854 -14.33 -18.23 3.62
CA MET A 854 -14.92 -16.92 3.31
C MET A 854 -14.03 -16.14 2.34
N SER A 855 -14.65 -15.51 1.34
CA SER A 855 -14.00 -14.52 0.48
C SER A 855 -14.40 -13.12 0.95
N ILE A 856 -13.45 -12.38 1.53
CA ILE A 856 -13.74 -11.07 2.16
C ILE A 856 -13.26 -9.87 1.31
N LEU A 857 -12.44 -10.04 0.25
CA LEU A 857 -11.93 -8.89 -0.51
C LEU A 857 -11.91 -9.10 -2.04
N PRO A 858 -12.44 -8.16 -2.87
CA PRO A 858 -12.28 -8.18 -4.33
C PRO A 858 -10.84 -8.01 -4.81
N LYS A 859 -10.01 -7.28 -4.06
CA LYS A 859 -8.62 -6.94 -4.43
C LYS A 859 -7.60 -8.06 -4.18
N GLU A 860 -7.93 -9.03 -3.33
CA GLU A 860 -7.08 -10.20 -3.04
C GLU A 860 -7.71 -11.52 -3.48
N ASN A 861 -8.78 -11.46 -4.28
CA ASN A 861 -9.61 -12.60 -4.65
C ASN A 861 -8.98 -13.46 -5.76
N ASP A 862 -7.84 -14.10 -5.46
CA ASP A 862 -7.12 -14.98 -6.39
C ASP A 862 -7.83 -16.34 -6.66
N LEU A 863 -9.01 -16.54 -6.08
CA LEU A 863 -9.83 -17.76 -6.13
C LEU A 863 -11.04 -17.63 -7.08
N LYS A 864 -11.33 -16.45 -7.63
CA LYS A 864 -12.55 -16.21 -8.43
C LYS A 864 -12.29 -15.28 -9.61
N ILE A 865 -12.62 -15.74 -10.81
CA ILE A 865 -12.67 -14.93 -12.03
C ILE A 865 -14.13 -14.89 -12.47
N SER A 866 -14.80 -13.75 -12.28
CA SER A 866 -16.13 -13.51 -12.86
C SER A 866 -15.98 -12.77 -14.18
N TYR A 867 -16.82 -13.11 -15.16
CA TYR A 867 -16.84 -12.38 -16.41
C TYR A 867 -18.24 -12.22 -16.98
N ILE A 868 -18.40 -11.17 -17.79
CA ILE A 868 -19.67 -10.79 -18.41
C ILE A 868 -19.66 -11.33 -19.85
N ASN A 869 -20.70 -12.08 -20.23
CA ASN A 869 -20.94 -12.43 -21.63
C ASN A 869 -21.64 -11.26 -22.36
N ARG A 870 -21.73 -11.26 -23.69
CA ARG A 870 -22.50 -10.20 -24.40
C ARG A 870 -24.02 -10.27 -24.14
N THR A 871 -24.52 -11.41 -23.64
CA THR A 871 -25.81 -11.50 -22.98
C THR A 871 -25.64 -11.14 -21.50
N PRO A 872 -26.60 -10.47 -20.84
CA PRO A 872 -26.43 -9.86 -19.52
C PRO A 872 -26.28 -10.86 -18.34
N ASP A 873 -25.89 -12.10 -18.63
CA ASP A 873 -25.64 -13.14 -17.63
C ASP A 873 -24.15 -13.15 -17.24
N VAL A 874 -23.88 -12.89 -15.96
CA VAL A 874 -22.55 -13.06 -15.36
C VAL A 874 -22.25 -14.56 -15.23
N MET A 875 -21.17 -15.01 -15.85
CA MET A 875 -20.74 -16.41 -15.81
C MET A 875 -19.51 -16.55 -14.88
N TRP A 876 -19.49 -17.62 -14.08
CA TRP A 876 -18.50 -17.80 -13.01
C TRP A 876 -17.40 -18.78 -13.43
N LEU A 877 -16.14 -18.40 -13.21
CA LEU A 877 -14.98 -19.27 -13.33
C LEU A 877 -14.23 -19.30 -11.99
N ASN A 878 -14.23 -20.45 -11.32
CA ASN A 878 -13.46 -20.63 -10.08
C ASN A 878 -12.17 -21.38 -10.42
N ALA A 879 -11.13 -20.68 -10.88
CA ALA A 879 -9.81 -21.25 -11.15
C ALA A 879 -8.90 -20.93 -9.97
N VAL A 880 -8.51 -21.94 -9.21
CA VAL A 880 -7.71 -21.72 -7.99
C VAL A 880 -6.21 -21.79 -8.28
N TYR A 881 -5.51 -20.69 -7.96
CA TYR A 881 -4.06 -20.52 -8.11
C TYR A 881 -3.30 -20.98 -6.86
N PHE A 882 -2.26 -21.81 -7.04
CA PHE A 882 -1.55 -22.43 -5.92
C PHE A 882 -0.02 -22.44 -6.02
N GLN A 883 0.67 -21.28 -6.00
CA GLN A 883 2.10 -21.24 -5.60
C GLN A 883 2.50 -19.88 -5.02
N PRO A 884 3.46 -19.81 -4.06
CA PRO A 884 3.67 -20.75 -2.95
C PRO A 884 2.55 -20.60 -1.91
N ILE A 885 2.35 -21.60 -1.03
CA ILE A 885 1.51 -21.56 0.20
C ILE A 885 0.01 -21.30 0.07
N ARG A 886 -0.61 -21.30 -1.12
CA ARG A 886 -2.06 -21.02 -1.21
C ARG A 886 -2.96 -22.25 -1.01
N GLY A 887 -2.41 -23.46 -1.01
CA GLY A 887 -3.16 -24.71 -0.78
C GLY A 887 -4.05 -24.62 0.46
N ARG A 888 -3.48 -24.03 1.52
CA ARG A 888 -4.10 -23.77 2.82
C ARG A 888 -5.30 -22.82 2.81
N ARG A 889 -5.62 -22.16 1.67
CA ARG A 889 -6.83 -21.35 1.45
C ARG A 889 -8.02 -22.16 0.93
N LEU A 890 -7.77 -23.31 0.32
CA LEU A 890 -8.84 -24.16 -0.22
C LEU A 890 -9.26 -25.23 0.77
N PHE A 891 -8.29 -25.83 1.47
CA PHE A 891 -8.54 -26.81 2.53
C PHE A 891 -7.36 -26.84 3.52
N PRO A 892 -7.57 -27.27 4.77
CA PRO A 892 -6.49 -27.42 5.73
C PRO A 892 -5.51 -28.52 5.29
N CYS A 893 -4.21 -28.24 5.29
CA CYS A 893 -3.24 -29.11 4.61
C CYS A 893 -1.79 -28.94 5.07
N TRP A 894 -0.94 -29.91 4.73
CA TRP A 894 0.52 -29.80 4.81
C TRP A 894 1.06 -29.36 3.44
N ASP A 895 1.26 -28.06 3.25
CA ASP A 895 1.63 -27.46 1.95
C ASP A 895 3.11 -27.08 1.80
N GLU A 896 4.01 -27.64 2.63
CA GLU A 896 5.45 -27.55 2.35
C GLU A 896 5.83 -28.48 1.18
N PRO A 897 6.75 -28.08 0.28
CA PRO A 897 7.11 -28.88 -0.91
C PRO A 897 7.60 -30.30 -0.62
N ALA A 898 8.19 -30.52 0.57
CA ALA A 898 8.69 -31.81 0.99
C ALA A 898 7.59 -32.85 1.25
N PHE A 899 6.38 -32.42 1.64
CA PHE A 899 5.23 -33.29 1.85
C PHE A 899 4.53 -33.55 0.50
N LYS A 900 4.37 -34.82 0.17
CA LYS A 900 3.61 -35.26 -1.00
C LYS A 900 2.58 -36.29 -0.59
N ALA A 901 1.41 -36.21 -1.20
CA ALA A 901 0.32 -37.14 -0.97
C ALA A 901 -0.40 -37.42 -2.29
N THR A 902 -1.28 -38.42 -2.26
CA THR A 902 -2.26 -38.65 -3.33
C THR A 902 -3.56 -37.93 -2.99
N PHE A 903 -4.29 -37.46 -4.00
CA PHE A 903 -5.52 -36.68 -3.81
C PHE A 903 -6.69 -37.34 -4.53
N ASN A 904 -7.79 -37.53 -3.81
CA ASN A 904 -9.10 -37.90 -4.33
C ASN A 904 -9.97 -36.64 -4.24
N ILE A 905 -10.28 -36.02 -5.37
CA ILE A 905 -10.98 -34.74 -5.41
C ILE A 905 -12.40 -34.98 -5.91
N SER A 906 -13.39 -34.44 -5.19
CA SER A 906 -14.81 -34.47 -5.54
C SER A 906 -15.39 -33.07 -5.40
N ILE A 907 -16.16 -32.63 -6.40
CA ILE A 907 -16.73 -31.27 -6.41
C ILE A 907 -18.23 -31.36 -6.71
N LEU A 908 -19.05 -30.73 -5.88
CA LEU A 908 -20.47 -30.56 -6.14
C LEU A 908 -20.72 -29.25 -6.88
N HIS A 909 -21.38 -29.29 -8.03
CA HIS A 909 -21.70 -28.09 -8.80
C HIS A 909 -23.04 -28.23 -9.53
N HIS A 910 -23.61 -27.13 -9.98
CA HIS A 910 -24.81 -27.15 -10.81
C HIS A 910 -24.49 -27.77 -12.19
N GLU A 911 -25.46 -28.43 -12.80
CA GLU A 911 -25.36 -29.07 -14.14
C GLU A 911 -24.95 -28.11 -15.27
N ASN A 912 -25.07 -26.79 -15.07
CA ASN A 912 -24.71 -25.77 -16.07
C ASN A 912 -23.20 -25.50 -16.12
N TYR A 913 -22.44 -26.03 -15.16
CA TYR A 913 -21.00 -25.89 -15.08
C TYR A 913 -20.33 -27.25 -15.27
N THR A 914 -19.12 -27.21 -15.82
CA THR A 914 -18.18 -28.32 -15.91
C THR A 914 -17.09 -28.14 -14.86
N ALA A 915 -16.82 -29.19 -14.10
CA ALA A 915 -15.71 -29.23 -13.17
C ALA A 915 -14.46 -29.86 -13.81
N LEU A 916 -13.32 -29.18 -13.70
CA LEU A 916 -12.00 -29.69 -14.04
C LEU A 916 -11.12 -29.76 -12.79
N SER A 917 -10.27 -30.78 -12.76
CA SER A 917 -9.21 -30.92 -11.78
C SER A 917 -8.01 -31.65 -12.39
N ASN A 918 -7.04 -32.03 -11.57
CA ASN A 918 -5.74 -32.55 -11.96
C ASN A 918 -5.77 -33.86 -12.76
N MET A 919 -6.85 -34.63 -12.61
CA MET A 919 -7.01 -35.94 -13.25
C MET A 919 -8.31 -36.01 -14.05
N PRO A 920 -8.47 -36.98 -14.97
CA PRO A 920 -9.73 -37.21 -15.67
C PRO A 920 -10.88 -37.55 -14.73
N ILE A 921 -12.10 -37.23 -15.15
CA ILE A 921 -13.33 -37.60 -14.45
C ILE A 921 -13.41 -39.13 -14.36
N GLN A 922 -13.68 -39.63 -13.15
CA GLN A 922 -13.92 -41.05 -12.87
C GLN A 922 -15.41 -41.37 -12.87
N LYS A 923 -16.22 -40.53 -12.22
CA LYS A 923 -17.66 -40.77 -12.02
C LYS A 923 -18.41 -39.43 -11.87
N LEU A 924 -19.61 -39.38 -12.44
CA LEU A 924 -20.60 -38.32 -12.20
C LEU A 924 -21.76 -38.91 -11.38
N GLU A 925 -22.16 -38.24 -10.31
CA GLU A 925 -23.32 -38.61 -9.48
C GLU A 925 -24.30 -37.44 -9.45
N PHE A 926 -25.46 -37.62 -10.07
CA PHE A 926 -26.53 -36.61 -10.09
C PHE A 926 -27.32 -36.67 -8.78
N THR A 927 -27.56 -35.50 -8.18
CA THR A 927 -28.35 -35.34 -6.94
C THR A 927 -29.61 -34.52 -7.22
N ASP A 928 -30.58 -34.52 -6.30
CA ASP A 928 -31.77 -33.67 -6.40
C ASP A 928 -31.40 -32.16 -6.51
N ASN A 929 -32.24 -31.36 -7.17
CA ASN A 929 -32.05 -29.91 -7.43
C ASN A 929 -30.95 -29.51 -8.45
N ASN A 930 -30.78 -30.25 -9.55
CA ASN A 930 -29.87 -29.90 -10.67
C ASN A 930 -28.39 -29.79 -10.28
N MET A 931 -28.00 -30.47 -9.19
CA MET A 931 -26.61 -30.51 -8.71
C MET A 931 -25.97 -31.87 -9.06
N VAL A 932 -24.67 -31.85 -9.34
CA VAL A 932 -23.89 -33.02 -9.77
C VAL A 932 -22.59 -33.07 -8.98
N TRP A 933 -22.29 -34.23 -8.41
CA TRP A 933 -20.96 -34.55 -7.90
C TRP A 933 -20.08 -35.06 -9.04
N THR A 934 -18.98 -34.35 -9.29
CA THR A 934 -17.93 -34.80 -10.21
C THR A 934 -16.76 -35.36 -9.40
N HIS A 935 -16.50 -36.65 -9.55
CA HIS A 935 -15.39 -37.36 -8.92
C HIS A 935 -14.25 -37.57 -9.92
N PHE A 936 -13.03 -37.17 -9.56
CA PHE A 936 -11.84 -37.34 -10.39
C PHE A 936 -11.03 -38.58 -9.96
N ARG A 937 -10.29 -39.18 -10.90
CA ARG A 937 -9.36 -40.27 -10.58
C ARG A 937 -8.29 -39.80 -9.58
N THR A 938 -7.78 -40.71 -8.76
CA THR A 938 -6.69 -40.43 -7.81
C THR A 938 -5.46 -39.86 -8.51
N THR A 939 -4.92 -38.76 -7.98
CA THR A 939 -3.70 -38.14 -8.50
C THR A 939 -2.47 -39.00 -8.21
N PRO A 940 -1.38 -38.86 -9.00
CA PRO A 940 -0.08 -39.36 -8.57
C PRO A 940 0.39 -38.63 -7.31
N LEU A 941 1.49 -39.13 -6.73
CA LEU A 941 2.12 -38.54 -5.56
C LEU A 941 2.64 -37.13 -5.89
N MET A 942 1.95 -36.10 -5.40
CA MET A 942 2.25 -34.70 -5.68
C MET A 942 2.17 -33.84 -4.42
N SER A 943 2.73 -32.63 -4.48
CA SER A 943 2.64 -31.66 -3.39
C SER A 943 1.31 -30.90 -3.44
N THR A 944 0.85 -30.39 -2.29
CA THR A 944 -0.45 -29.71 -2.17
C THR A 944 -0.62 -28.49 -3.08
N TYR A 945 0.48 -27.79 -3.37
CA TYR A 945 0.48 -26.63 -4.28
C TYR A 945 0.20 -26.99 -5.75
N HIS A 946 0.17 -28.29 -6.10
CA HIS A 946 -0.23 -28.73 -7.42
C HIS A 946 -1.72 -29.01 -7.58
N VAL A 947 -2.47 -29.10 -6.48
CA VAL A 947 -3.91 -29.32 -6.53
C VAL A 947 -4.55 -28.17 -7.30
N ALA A 948 -5.44 -28.45 -8.25
CA ALA A 948 -6.13 -27.42 -9.03
C ALA A 948 -7.60 -27.79 -9.19
N VAL A 949 -8.46 -26.79 -9.11
CA VAL A 949 -9.91 -26.92 -9.27
C VAL A 949 -10.38 -25.80 -10.17
N VAL A 950 -11.18 -26.15 -11.18
CA VAL A 950 -11.80 -25.21 -12.12
C VAL A 950 -13.28 -25.54 -12.24
N LEU A 951 -14.15 -24.57 -11.96
CA LEU A 951 -15.56 -24.64 -12.36
C LEU A 951 -15.79 -23.65 -13.49
N THR A 952 -16.20 -24.14 -14.65
CA THR A 952 -16.31 -23.33 -15.87
C THR A 952 -17.51 -23.73 -16.70
N ASN A 953 -17.96 -22.85 -17.58
CA ASN A 953 -18.89 -23.14 -18.67
C ASN A 953 -18.24 -22.91 -20.06
N PHE A 954 -16.91 -22.96 -20.11
CA PHE A 954 -16.15 -22.87 -21.35
C PHE A 954 -16.45 -24.02 -22.29
N HIS A 955 -16.28 -23.75 -23.57
CA HIS A 955 -16.31 -24.78 -24.59
C HIS A 955 -14.95 -25.50 -24.58
N SER A 956 -14.97 -26.82 -24.72
CA SER A 956 -13.75 -27.60 -24.90
C SER A 956 -13.55 -27.98 -26.36
N HIS A 957 -12.33 -27.85 -26.85
CA HIS A 957 -11.91 -28.43 -28.12
C HIS A 957 -10.84 -29.49 -27.83
N ARG A 958 -11.02 -30.72 -28.32
CA ARG A 958 -10.01 -31.78 -28.18
C ARG A 958 -8.92 -31.55 -29.20
N ILE A 959 -7.67 -31.51 -28.73
CA ILE A 959 -6.50 -31.25 -29.58
C ILE A 959 -6.13 -32.49 -30.39
N ASN A 960 -6.35 -33.70 -29.85
CA ASN A 960 -6.10 -34.94 -30.58
C ASN A 960 -7.19 -36.00 -30.30
N ALA A 961 -7.83 -36.50 -31.35
CA ALA A 961 -8.87 -37.54 -31.25
C ALA A 961 -8.30 -38.97 -31.25
N ASN A 962 -7.03 -39.14 -31.65
CA ASN A 962 -6.44 -40.44 -31.98
C ASN A 962 -5.50 -41.03 -30.91
N THR A 963 -5.20 -40.28 -29.84
CA THR A 963 -4.37 -40.75 -28.72
C THR A 963 -5.21 -41.01 -27.47
N SER A 964 -4.79 -41.97 -26.64
CA SER A 964 -5.41 -42.28 -25.34
C SER A 964 -5.22 -41.17 -24.28
N GLU A 965 -4.70 -40.01 -24.68
CA GLU A 965 -4.34 -38.91 -23.79
C GLU A 965 -5.42 -37.83 -23.83
N HIS A 966 -5.96 -37.47 -22.67
CA HIS A 966 -6.94 -36.39 -22.57
C HIS A 966 -6.22 -35.04 -22.67
N GLN A 967 -6.16 -34.48 -23.88
CA GLN A 967 -5.70 -33.12 -24.14
C GLN A 967 -6.84 -32.28 -24.73
N ALA A 968 -7.24 -31.25 -23.99
CA ALA A 968 -8.29 -30.33 -24.41
C ALA A 968 -7.92 -28.89 -24.08
N ILE A 969 -8.31 -27.97 -24.96
CA ILE A 969 -8.29 -26.55 -24.67
C ILE A 969 -9.67 -26.08 -24.23
N TRP A 970 -9.73 -25.33 -23.14
CA TRP A 970 -10.93 -24.76 -22.55
C TRP A 970 -10.88 -23.25 -22.69
N CYS A 971 -11.75 -22.70 -23.52
CA CYS A 971 -11.82 -21.27 -23.78
C CYS A 971 -13.27 -20.82 -24.01
N ARG A 972 -13.47 -19.50 -24.08
CA ARG A 972 -14.76 -18.94 -24.50
C ARG A 972 -15.02 -19.26 -25.97
N ILE A 973 -16.28 -19.45 -26.31
CA ILE A 973 -16.72 -19.80 -27.68
C ILE A 973 -16.13 -18.85 -28.73
N TYR A 974 -16.11 -17.54 -28.47
CA TYR A 974 -15.59 -16.54 -29.40
C TYR A 974 -14.06 -16.53 -29.52
N SER A 975 -13.37 -17.04 -28.50
CA SER A 975 -11.90 -17.04 -28.43
C SER A 975 -11.30 -18.28 -29.07
N ALA A 976 -12.11 -19.34 -29.25
CA ALA A 976 -11.70 -20.61 -29.85
C ALA A 976 -11.10 -20.46 -31.26
N GLN A 977 -11.55 -19.48 -32.05
CA GLN A 977 -10.96 -19.27 -33.38
C GLN A 977 -9.53 -18.72 -33.33
N TYR A 978 -9.18 -18.00 -32.25
CA TYR A 978 -7.87 -17.34 -32.07
C TYR A 978 -6.88 -18.21 -31.28
N THR A 979 -7.31 -19.36 -30.74
CA THR A 979 -6.44 -20.31 -30.02
C THR A 979 -5.73 -21.31 -30.93
N LYS A 980 -6.11 -21.41 -32.20
CA LYS A 980 -5.57 -22.39 -33.17
C LYS A 980 -4.04 -22.40 -33.28
N PHE A 981 -3.41 -21.22 -33.23
CA PHE A 981 -1.95 -21.14 -33.30
C PHE A 981 -1.29 -21.76 -32.06
N ALA A 982 -1.84 -21.51 -30.87
CA ALA A 982 -1.37 -22.12 -29.63
C ALA A 982 -1.63 -23.63 -29.59
N GLU A 983 -2.78 -24.08 -30.10
CA GLU A 983 -3.13 -25.51 -30.23
C GLU A 983 -2.08 -26.29 -31.02
N ASN A 984 -1.65 -25.75 -32.16
CA ASN A 984 -0.59 -26.36 -32.97
C ASN A 984 0.74 -26.46 -32.19
N ILE A 985 1.09 -25.43 -31.41
CA ILE A 985 2.31 -25.45 -30.59
C ILE A 985 2.19 -26.49 -29.47
N PHE A 986 1.04 -26.60 -28.81
CA PHE A 986 0.81 -27.61 -27.76
C PHE A 986 1.07 -29.03 -28.30
N GLU A 987 0.53 -29.34 -29.48
CA GLU A 987 0.67 -30.66 -30.09
C GLU A 987 2.12 -30.97 -30.46
N ILE A 988 2.80 -30.02 -31.11
CA ILE A 988 4.19 -30.22 -31.55
C ILE A 988 5.13 -30.35 -30.35
N VAL A 989 5.00 -29.49 -29.34
CA VAL A 989 5.87 -29.53 -28.16
C VAL A 989 5.60 -30.81 -27.35
N THR A 990 4.34 -31.16 -27.14
CA THR A 990 3.98 -32.34 -26.34
C THR A 990 4.43 -33.65 -27.01
N SER A 991 4.29 -33.76 -28.33
CA SER A 991 4.79 -34.92 -29.08
C SER A 991 6.32 -35.03 -29.02
N HIS A 992 7.04 -33.92 -29.18
CA HIS A 992 8.50 -33.88 -29.07
C HIS A 992 9.02 -34.31 -27.69
N LEU A 993 8.43 -33.75 -26.62
CA LEU A 993 8.79 -34.11 -25.23
C LEU A 993 8.43 -35.58 -24.93
N GLY A 994 7.28 -36.05 -25.43
CA GLY A 994 6.82 -37.43 -25.29
C GLY A 994 7.80 -38.45 -25.90
N ILE A 995 8.28 -38.18 -27.12
CA ILE A 995 9.29 -39.01 -27.80
C ILE A 995 10.61 -39.01 -27.01
N ARG A 996 11.06 -37.84 -26.56
CA ARG A 996 12.38 -37.67 -25.92
C ARG A 996 12.47 -38.31 -24.53
N TRP A 997 11.39 -38.33 -23.76
CA TRP A 997 11.39 -38.83 -22.37
C TRP A 997 10.57 -40.11 -22.14
N ASN A 998 9.89 -40.63 -23.16
CA ASN A 998 9.14 -41.90 -23.13
C ASN A 998 8.20 -42.06 -21.92
N LYS A 999 7.49 -40.99 -21.53
CA LYS A 999 6.45 -41.02 -20.50
C LYS A 999 5.09 -40.69 -21.11
N LYS A 1000 4.06 -41.44 -20.72
CA LYS A 1000 2.66 -41.14 -21.05
C LYS A 1000 2.05 -40.24 -19.97
N ILE A 1001 1.39 -39.16 -20.38
CA ILE A 1001 0.68 -38.26 -19.48
C ILE A 1001 -0.81 -38.60 -19.51
N ALA A 1002 -1.41 -38.81 -18.34
CA ALA A 1002 -2.82 -39.21 -18.26
C ALA A 1002 -3.80 -38.12 -18.71
N LYS A 1003 -3.43 -36.84 -18.53
CA LYS A 1003 -4.23 -35.66 -18.84
C LYS A 1003 -3.36 -34.42 -18.95
N LEU A 1004 -3.64 -33.56 -19.94
CA LEU A 1004 -3.08 -32.21 -20.04
C LEU A 1004 -4.12 -31.25 -20.64
N ASP A 1005 -4.91 -30.60 -19.78
CA ASP A 1005 -5.89 -29.60 -20.21
C ASP A 1005 -5.26 -28.20 -20.21
N HIS A 1006 -5.48 -27.44 -21.27
CA HIS A 1006 -5.07 -26.04 -21.41
C HIS A 1006 -6.27 -25.14 -21.16
N VAL A 1007 -6.24 -24.30 -20.12
CA VAL A 1007 -7.36 -23.45 -19.71
C VAL A 1007 -7.01 -21.98 -19.97
N VAL A 1008 -7.71 -21.36 -20.91
CA VAL A 1008 -7.52 -19.95 -21.28
C VAL A 1008 -8.46 -19.08 -20.45
N LEU A 1009 -7.88 -18.35 -19.50
CA LEU A 1009 -8.60 -17.53 -18.54
C LEU A 1009 -8.76 -16.09 -19.05
N PRO A 1010 -9.97 -15.53 -19.00
CA PRO A 1010 -10.20 -14.17 -19.43
C PRO A 1010 -9.68 -13.13 -18.46
N GLU A 1011 -9.38 -11.95 -18.97
CA GLU A 1011 -9.07 -10.81 -18.11
C GLU A 1011 -10.30 -10.36 -17.32
N SER A 1012 -10.09 -10.09 -16.03
CA SER A 1012 -11.07 -9.46 -15.16
C SER A 1012 -10.43 -8.30 -14.41
N GLU A 1013 -11.23 -7.29 -14.06
CA GLU A 1013 -10.79 -6.14 -13.27
C GLU A 1013 -10.32 -6.51 -11.84
N ASN A 1014 -10.47 -7.77 -11.41
CA ASN A 1014 -9.94 -8.27 -10.14
C ASN A 1014 -8.57 -8.98 -10.30
N MET A 1015 -8.06 -9.07 -11.53
CA MET A 1015 -6.83 -9.79 -11.90
C MET A 1015 -5.58 -8.88 -11.90
N TRP A 1016 -5.56 -7.82 -11.08
CA TRP A 1016 -4.44 -6.86 -10.96
C TRP A 1016 -3.31 -7.33 -10.04
N ASN A 1017 -3.27 -8.62 -9.70
CA ASN A 1017 -2.19 -9.17 -8.91
C ASN A 1017 -1.09 -9.73 -9.85
N TRP A 1018 0.12 -9.23 -9.66
CA TRP A 1018 1.35 -9.43 -10.47
C TRP A 1018 1.84 -10.88 -10.64
N TYR A 1019 1.09 -11.87 -10.16
CA TYR A 1019 1.53 -13.25 -9.96
C TYR A 1019 1.19 -14.21 -11.12
N LEU A 1020 0.15 -13.93 -11.91
CA LEU A 1020 -0.10 -14.64 -13.17
C LEU A 1020 0.74 -13.94 -14.24
N ARG A 1021 2.04 -14.23 -14.19
CA ARG A 1021 3.05 -13.44 -14.91
C ARG A 1021 2.89 -13.52 -16.42
N ASP A 1022 2.26 -14.59 -16.94
CA ASP A 1022 1.58 -14.72 -18.26
C ASP A 1022 0.93 -16.13 -18.46
N GLY A 1023 1.42 -17.16 -17.76
CA GLY A 1023 0.88 -18.54 -17.72
C GLY A 1023 1.28 -19.26 -16.42
N MET A 1024 0.68 -20.43 -16.13
CA MET A 1024 1.06 -21.26 -14.98
C MET A 1024 0.73 -22.74 -15.17
N SER A 1025 1.70 -23.59 -14.89
CA SER A 1025 1.62 -25.03 -15.03
C SER A 1025 1.29 -25.78 -13.72
N GLN A 1026 0.16 -26.51 -13.71
CA GLN A 1026 -0.26 -27.41 -12.63
C GLN A 1026 -0.41 -28.85 -13.14
N TRP A 1027 -0.46 -29.84 -12.24
CA TRP A 1027 -0.57 -31.24 -12.67
C TRP A 1027 -1.84 -31.46 -13.49
N GLY A 1028 -1.70 -31.68 -14.80
CA GLY A 1028 -2.79 -32.01 -15.71
C GLY A 1028 -3.64 -30.82 -16.16
N LEU A 1029 -3.27 -29.60 -15.73
CA LEU A 1029 -3.94 -28.34 -16.07
C LEU A 1029 -2.88 -27.24 -16.26
N ILE A 1030 -2.85 -26.58 -17.41
CA ILE A 1030 -2.05 -25.37 -17.62
C ILE A 1030 -2.99 -24.19 -17.80
N PHE A 1031 -2.75 -23.11 -17.05
CA PHE A 1031 -3.53 -21.88 -17.12
C PHE A 1031 -2.81 -20.84 -17.96
N TYR A 1032 -3.56 -20.17 -18.84
CA TYR A 1032 -3.04 -19.07 -19.65
C TYR A 1032 -3.92 -17.85 -19.52
N ARG A 1033 -3.32 -16.66 -19.63
CA ARG A 1033 -4.09 -15.44 -19.81
C ARG A 1033 -4.56 -15.33 -21.26
N GLU A 1034 -5.83 -14.99 -21.46
CA GLU A 1034 -6.44 -14.84 -22.79
C GLU A 1034 -5.65 -13.87 -23.67
N THR A 1035 -5.31 -12.68 -23.14
CA THR A 1035 -4.47 -11.68 -23.83
C THR A 1035 -3.01 -12.07 -24.03
N ARG A 1036 -2.59 -13.30 -23.74
CA ARG A 1036 -1.21 -13.78 -23.97
C ARG A 1036 -1.12 -14.99 -24.90
N VAL A 1037 -2.25 -15.63 -25.21
CA VAL A 1037 -2.28 -16.88 -26.00
C VAL A 1037 -3.17 -16.77 -27.23
N LEU A 1038 -4.06 -15.77 -27.30
CA LEU A 1038 -4.83 -15.50 -28.53
C LEU A 1038 -3.94 -14.86 -29.61
N TYR A 1039 -4.13 -15.33 -30.85
CA TYR A 1039 -3.53 -14.75 -32.07
C TYR A 1039 -4.59 -14.47 -33.12
N ASN A 1040 -4.67 -13.22 -33.57
CA ASN A 1040 -5.53 -12.77 -34.65
C ASN A 1040 -4.69 -12.35 -35.86
N GLU A 1041 -4.74 -13.13 -36.93
CA GLU A 1041 -3.96 -12.91 -38.15
C GLU A 1041 -4.25 -11.57 -38.86
N ALA A 1042 -5.44 -10.98 -38.65
CA ALA A 1042 -5.81 -9.69 -39.25
C ALA A 1042 -5.27 -8.46 -38.50
N ILE A 1043 -4.86 -8.60 -37.23
CA ILE A 1043 -4.55 -7.47 -36.35
C ILE A 1043 -3.17 -7.61 -35.70
N ASP A 1044 -2.76 -8.84 -35.37
CA ASP A 1044 -1.56 -9.08 -34.56
C ASP A 1044 -0.28 -9.17 -35.43
N PRO A 1045 0.81 -8.51 -35.01
CA PRO A 1045 2.08 -8.56 -35.73
C PRO A 1045 2.72 -9.97 -35.67
N PRO A 1046 3.57 -10.36 -36.64
CA PRO A 1046 4.26 -11.65 -36.61
C PRO A 1046 5.09 -11.93 -35.34
N SER A 1047 5.65 -10.88 -34.70
CA SER A 1047 6.36 -10.99 -33.42
C SER A 1047 5.52 -11.61 -32.31
N ARG A 1048 4.19 -11.46 -32.39
CA ARG A 1048 3.23 -12.04 -31.45
C ARG A 1048 3.27 -13.57 -31.43
N LYS A 1049 3.50 -14.21 -32.58
CA LYS A 1049 3.65 -15.67 -32.69
C LYS A 1049 4.82 -16.17 -31.84
N ILE A 1050 5.92 -15.40 -31.78
CA ILE A 1050 7.11 -15.75 -30.98
C ILE A 1050 6.80 -15.67 -29.48
N GLU A 1051 6.05 -14.66 -29.04
CA GLU A 1051 5.64 -14.54 -27.63
C GLU A 1051 4.77 -15.72 -27.19
N ILE A 1052 3.76 -16.07 -27.99
CA ILE A 1052 2.85 -17.20 -27.71
C ILE A 1052 3.66 -18.50 -27.67
N MET A 1053 4.53 -18.73 -28.66
CA MET A 1053 5.38 -19.92 -28.72
C MET A 1053 6.28 -20.06 -27.48
N ARG A 1054 6.94 -18.98 -27.06
CA ARG A 1054 7.80 -18.97 -25.87
C ARG A 1054 7.02 -19.30 -24.60
N LEU A 1055 5.89 -18.65 -24.40
CA LEU A 1055 5.04 -18.85 -23.23
C LEU A 1055 4.50 -20.28 -23.18
N VAL A 1056 3.88 -20.73 -24.27
CA VAL A 1056 3.29 -22.06 -24.37
C VAL A 1056 4.34 -23.15 -24.11
N THR A 1057 5.49 -23.06 -24.78
CA THR A 1057 6.54 -24.07 -24.63
C THR A 1057 7.09 -24.09 -23.21
N HIS A 1058 7.28 -22.92 -22.59
CA HIS A 1058 7.75 -22.80 -21.22
C HIS A 1058 6.81 -23.53 -20.24
N GLU A 1059 5.50 -23.30 -20.32
CA GLU A 1059 4.54 -23.92 -19.39
C GLU A 1059 4.39 -25.44 -19.59
N VAL A 1060 4.46 -25.91 -20.84
CA VAL A 1060 4.43 -27.36 -21.13
C VAL A 1060 5.70 -28.04 -20.60
N VAL A 1061 6.88 -27.45 -20.81
CA VAL A 1061 8.13 -27.99 -20.24
C VAL A 1061 8.11 -27.95 -18.71
N HIS A 1062 7.58 -26.87 -18.12
CA HIS A 1062 7.42 -26.75 -16.67
C HIS A 1062 6.48 -27.85 -16.11
N HIS A 1063 5.41 -28.21 -16.84
CA HIS A 1063 4.52 -29.31 -16.47
C HIS A 1063 5.28 -30.64 -16.37
N TRP A 1064 6.10 -30.92 -17.39
CA TRP A 1064 6.91 -32.12 -17.48
C TRP A 1064 7.97 -32.22 -16.36
N LEU A 1065 8.58 -31.09 -16.00
CA LEU A 1065 9.61 -31.03 -14.95
C LEU A 1065 9.07 -31.21 -13.53
N ASN A 1066 7.83 -30.80 -13.25
CA ASN A 1066 7.21 -30.90 -11.93
C ASN A 1066 7.23 -32.32 -11.32
N ASN A 1067 7.35 -33.34 -12.17
CA ASN A 1067 7.46 -34.75 -11.75
C ASN A 1067 8.89 -35.31 -11.64
N LEU A 1068 9.89 -34.59 -12.16
CA LEU A 1068 11.28 -35.04 -12.19
C LEU A 1068 12.09 -34.44 -11.04
N VAL A 1069 11.77 -33.21 -10.65
CA VAL A 1069 12.56 -32.46 -9.66
C VAL A 1069 11.81 -32.40 -8.33
N ARG A 1070 12.45 -32.87 -7.26
CA ARG A 1070 11.91 -32.80 -5.89
C ARG A 1070 12.46 -31.57 -5.18
N LEU A 1071 11.62 -30.57 -4.95
CA LEU A 1071 11.94 -29.44 -4.08
C LEU A 1071 11.93 -29.89 -2.61
N SER A 1072 13.04 -29.65 -1.90
CA SER A 1072 13.10 -29.79 -0.44
C SER A 1072 12.51 -28.57 0.26
N TRP A 1073 12.64 -27.38 -0.34
CA TRP A 1073 12.15 -26.10 0.17
C TRP A 1073 11.96 -25.06 -0.95
N TRP A 1074 11.21 -23.99 -0.67
CA TRP A 1074 10.90 -22.92 -1.64
C TRP A 1074 12.13 -22.13 -2.11
N SER A 1075 13.22 -22.08 -1.34
CA SER A 1075 14.47 -21.43 -1.73
C SER A 1075 15.13 -22.02 -2.98
N TYR A 1076 14.72 -23.23 -3.38
CA TYR A 1076 15.21 -23.91 -4.57
C TYR A 1076 14.31 -23.76 -5.81
N LEU A 1077 13.25 -22.95 -5.73
CA LEU A 1077 12.28 -22.77 -6.83
C LEU A 1077 12.96 -22.29 -8.13
N TRP A 1078 13.96 -21.41 -8.01
CA TRP A 1078 14.72 -20.88 -9.16
C TRP A 1078 15.38 -21.98 -10.02
N ILE A 1079 15.67 -23.15 -9.44
CA ILE A 1079 16.26 -24.28 -10.18
C ILE A 1079 15.24 -24.85 -11.17
N ILE A 1080 13.98 -24.99 -10.76
CA ILE A 1080 12.93 -25.53 -11.62
C ILE A 1080 12.62 -24.54 -12.75
N ASP A 1081 12.41 -23.27 -12.42
CA ASP A 1081 12.18 -22.21 -13.42
C ASP A 1081 13.35 -22.07 -14.39
N GLY A 1082 14.59 -22.09 -13.89
CA GLY A 1082 15.79 -21.98 -14.71
C GLY A 1082 15.97 -23.16 -15.67
N ILE A 1083 15.76 -24.39 -15.20
CA ILE A 1083 15.81 -25.59 -16.05
C ILE A 1083 14.65 -25.58 -17.05
N ALA A 1084 13.44 -25.18 -16.65
CA ALA A 1084 12.30 -25.07 -17.54
C ALA A 1084 12.55 -24.06 -18.66
N GLY A 1085 13.12 -22.89 -18.33
CA GLY A 1085 13.53 -21.88 -19.32
C GLY A 1085 14.56 -22.39 -20.31
N LEU A 1086 15.61 -23.09 -19.84
CA LEU A 1086 16.65 -23.65 -20.70
C LEU A 1086 16.11 -24.74 -21.63
N LEU A 1087 15.32 -25.67 -21.10
CA LEU A 1087 14.73 -26.75 -21.89
C LEU A 1087 13.68 -26.23 -22.87
N ALA A 1088 12.91 -25.21 -22.50
CA ALA A 1088 11.99 -24.56 -23.42
C ALA A 1088 12.71 -23.88 -24.58
N ALA A 1089 13.84 -23.18 -24.32
CA ALA A 1089 14.66 -22.59 -25.38
C ALA A 1089 15.23 -23.66 -26.34
N ASN A 1090 15.70 -24.80 -25.81
CA ASN A 1090 16.17 -25.91 -26.63
C ASN A 1090 15.05 -26.56 -27.43
N ALA A 1091 13.88 -26.79 -26.82
CA ALA A 1091 12.72 -27.31 -27.52
C ALA A 1091 12.28 -26.38 -28.66
N ILE A 1092 12.26 -25.06 -28.43
CA ILE A 1092 11.98 -24.08 -29.48
C ILE A 1092 13.01 -24.17 -30.60
N ASN A 1093 14.31 -24.26 -30.30
CA ASN A 1093 15.36 -24.36 -31.33
C ASN A 1093 15.29 -25.66 -32.14
N GLU A 1094 15.01 -26.80 -31.51
CA GLU A 1094 14.89 -28.09 -32.19
C GLU A 1094 13.62 -28.15 -33.06
N VAL A 1095 12.53 -27.53 -32.59
CA VAL A 1095 11.26 -27.49 -33.33
C VAL A 1095 11.23 -26.33 -34.35
N ALA A 1096 12.06 -25.29 -34.21
CA ALA A 1096 12.17 -24.17 -35.15
C ALA A 1096 12.49 -24.62 -36.57
N PHE A 1097 13.23 -25.73 -36.73
CA PHE A 1097 13.52 -26.35 -38.03
C PHE A 1097 12.26 -26.93 -38.73
N LEU A 1098 11.25 -27.35 -37.96
CA LEU A 1098 9.93 -27.76 -38.45
C LEU A 1098 9.02 -26.53 -38.68
N PHE A 1099 9.11 -25.50 -37.84
CA PHE A 1099 8.31 -24.28 -37.96
C PHE A 1099 8.70 -23.41 -39.17
N THR A 1100 9.98 -23.35 -39.54
CA THR A 1100 10.43 -22.66 -40.77
C THR A 1100 9.86 -23.32 -42.03
N CYS A 1101 9.73 -24.65 -42.04
CA CYS A 1101 9.15 -25.40 -43.15
C CYS A 1101 7.61 -25.28 -43.25
N ILE A 1102 6.90 -25.12 -42.12
CA ILE A 1102 5.42 -25.16 -42.09
C ILE A 1102 4.78 -23.77 -42.08
N PHE A 1103 5.41 -22.76 -41.45
CA PHE A 1103 4.76 -21.46 -41.18
C PHE A 1103 5.50 -20.24 -41.75
N GLY A 1104 6.58 -20.42 -42.51
CA GLY A 1104 7.24 -19.32 -43.24
C GLY A 1104 7.84 -18.25 -42.33
N ILE A 1105 8.34 -18.60 -41.14
CA ILE A 1105 8.92 -17.66 -40.15
C ILE A 1105 10.41 -17.36 -40.42
N GLY A 1106 10.96 -17.83 -41.55
CA GLY A 1106 12.40 -17.83 -41.83
C GLY A 1106 13.10 -16.47 -41.96
N GLU A 1107 12.38 -15.36 -42.06
CA GLU A 1107 12.99 -14.02 -42.22
C GLU A 1107 13.18 -13.24 -40.89
N LEU A 1108 12.74 -13.77 -39.75
CA LEU A 1108 12.70 -13.04 -38.46
C LEU A 1108 13.51 -13.68 -37.31
N ILE A 1109 14.18 -14.81 -37.54
CA ILE A 1109 15.18 -15.41 -36.63
C ILE A 1109 16.55 -15.20 -37.25
#